data_AF-A0A811UI68-F1
#
_entry.id   AF-A0A811UI68-F1
#
_cell.length_a   1.000
_cell.length_b   1.000
_cell.length_c   1.000
_cell.angle_alpha   90.00
_cell.angle_beta   90.00
_cell.angle_gamma   90.00
#
_symmetry.space_group_name_H-M   'P 1'
#
loop_
_entity.id
_entity.type
_entity.pdbx_description
1 polymer ?
#
loop_
_entity_poly.entity_id
_entity_poly.type
_entity_poly.pdbx_seq_one_letter_code
_entity_poly.pdbx_strand_id
1 'polypeptide(L)'
;MLGTTAASGIGISLHLASSENNSVFNGGKQRRLSVAVRELTNYIAMENGSGNVAGSGTSIEKMYQKKSQLEHILLRPDTYIGSVEHVTETMWVYNEERNRMIQRQVTYVPGLYKIFDEILVNAADNKQRDKSMSTIKIDIDAEKNTISIWNNGQGIPVTIHKEQKMYVPEMIFGHLLTSSNYNDDEKKVTGGRNGYGAKLCNIFSTSFMVETATKEYKRSFKQIWANNMSKTTPPKIKDFAGTDFTKITFSPDLSKFKMDRLDDDIVALMCRRAYDIAAATKGVAVYLNGKKLPVKNFKDYIDLYVKNNDESGQQIKIVYEQAGERWEVACCPSENNFQQVSFVNSIATTKGGRHVDYIADMIIKQLIEVVKKKNKGGINIKPFQVRNHMWVFVNCLIENPTFDSQTKENMTLQAKSFGSKCALSEKFIANVSKSGIVEAVLSWAKFKAQSEIDKKGGKKSSKIKNLPKLEDANEAGKANSYLCTLILTEGDSAKSLAVSGLGVIGRDLYGVFPLRGKLLNVREASFKQLAENAEINNLVKIIGLQYKKKYTTMEDLKTLRYGKVMIMTDQDQDGSHIKGLLINFIHTNWPELLRLPFLEEFITPIVKATKKDQVLSFYSLPEFEEWKNDTPNHNTFNIKYYKGLGTSTSKEAKEYFQDMERHRIVFKYDGSVDDDAIVMAFSKKHVDARKEWLTSHMDEVKRRKVLGLPERYLYTKGTKHITYSDFVNLELVLFSNADNVRSIPCLVDGFKPGQRKVMFTCFKRNDKREVKVAQLSGSVAEMSAYHHGEMSLQATIVNLAQNYVGSNNINLLEPRGQFGTRLQGGKDCASARYIFTLMSPLTRLIFHPADDPLLTYEVDDGQRIEPQWYIPIIPMVLVNGADGIGTGWSTKIYNHNPRDIIQNIRRMLAKEEPIPMHPWYKNFRGTIDYVSDGRYISSGNIQIVQNNKIEISELPVGTWTQAYKESVLDALSNGDKIKAIISDYREYHTDTTVRFVVSFAPGEFERLQAEDGGFHRVFKLTSSMSTNQMHCFDQNNCLRRFPTSIDIMKEYFPVRLDFYAKRKEYMMGQLTAQADRLTDQARFIMEKCDRTIVVENKKRKTMIDELIKRGYRPDPVKEWQRRIQMEDEEEADEEEEEEAEEVATSSTVKKEKSQLIRRRHLKS
;
A
#
# COMPACT_ATOMS: atom_id res chain seq x y z
N MET A 1 39.08 -19.53 25.81
CA MET A 1 40.51 -19.21 25.63
C MET A 1 40.67 -18.44 24.33
N LEU A 2 41.36 -17.28 24.41
CA LEU A 2 42.31 -16.68 23.46
C LEU A 2 42.21 -17.15 21.99
N GLY A 3 42.09 -16.31 20.96
CA GLY A 3 42.87 -15.10 20.66
C GLY A 3 43.36 -15.26 19.21
N THR A 4 42.94 -14.37 18.29
CA THR A 4 43.79 -13.36 17.62
C THR A 4 44.67 -13.83 16.45
N THR A 5 44.47 -13.17 15.29
CA THR A 5 45.46 -12.66 14.28
C THR A 5 46.28 -13.68 13.46
N ALA A 6 46.74 -13.47 12.21
CA ALA A 6 46.82 -12.36 11.24
C ALA A 6 47.23 -13.01 9.87
N ALA A 7 46.68 -12.63 8.71
CA ALA A 7 47.12 -11.61 7.73
C ALA A 7 48.24 -12.00 6.73
N SER A 8 47.97 -11.79 5.42
CA SER A 8 48.83 -11.32 4.29
C SER A 8 48.34 -11.95 2.95
N GLY A 9 48.23 -11.27 1.78
CA GLY A 9 48.43 -9.86 1.40
C GLY A 9 47.97 -9.50 -0.05
N ILE A 10 47.83 -8.17 -0.29
CA ILE A 10 48.09 -7.32 -1.50
C ILE A 10 47.25 -7.55 -2.80
N GLY A 11 46.63 -6.58 -3.53
CA GLY A 11 46.47 -5.10 -3.57
C GLY A 11 45.34 -4.73 -4.60
N ILE A 12 44.68 -3.56 -4.68
CA ILE A 12 45.08 -2.26 -5.29
C ILE A 12 43.93 -1.19 -5.16
N SER A 13 44.28 0.07 -4.78
CA SER A 13 43.78 1.47 -5.07
C SER A 13 42.28 1.86 -5.18
N LEU A 14 41.78 3.09 -4.84
CA LEU A 14 42.36 4.42 -4.51
C LEU A 14 41.29 5.35 -3.87
N HIS A 15 41.56 5.92 -2.68
CA HIS A 15 40.91 7.12 -2.12
C HIS A 15 41.96 7.86 -1.27
N LEU A 16 42.33 9.09 -1.64
CA LEU A 16 43.32 9.93 -0.93
C LEU A 16 42.54 10.92 -0.05
N ALA A 17 42.52 10.83 1.28
CA ALA A 17 43.58 10.83 2.30
C ALA A 17 44.04 12.24 2.68
N SER A 18 43.60 12.64 3.87
CA SER A 18 44.27 13.55 4.79
C SER A 18 45.52 12.90 5.37
N SER A 19 46.57 13.68 5.63
CA SER A 19 47.74 13.25 6.41
C SER A 19 47.72 13.85 7.83
N GLU A 20 48.19 13.02 8.76
CA GLU A 20 48.45 13.16 10.20
C GLU A 20 49.40 14.36 10.53
N ASN A 21 49.61 14.83 11.77
CA ASN A 21 50.06 14.11 12.98
C ASN A 21 50.05 15.03 14.24
N ASN A 22 50.21 14.44 15.42
CA ASN A 22 50.17 15.08 16.75
C ASN A 22 51.53 14.98 17.50
N SER A 23 51.77 15.87 18.49
CA SER A 23 52.77 15.79 19.60
C SER A 23 54.23 16.25 19.29
N VAL A 24 55.07 16.91 20.12
CA VAL A 24 55.13 17.52 21.48
C VAL A 24 56.32 18.53 21.52
N PHE A 25 56.22 19.70 22.16
CA PHE A 25 57.12 20.25 23.23
C PHE A 25 57.05 21.80 23.39
N ASN A 26 56.73 22.17 24.64
CA ASN A 26 57.10 23.35 25.42
C ASN A 26 57.06 24.78 24.84
N GLY A 27 56.29 25.63 25.55
CA GLY A 27 56.87 26.85 26.12
C GLY A 27 56.12 28.15 25.82
N GLY A 28 55.32 28.59 26.78
CA GLY A 28 55.44 29.97 27.29
C GLY A 28 54.69 31.11 26.59
N LYS A 29 53.74 31.65 27.37
CA LYS A 29 53.46 33.09 27.58
C LYS A 29 52.72 33.90 26.50
N GLN A 30 51.48 34.25 26.87
CA GLN A 30 51.02 35.62 27.10
C GLN A 30 51.32 36.68 26.00
N ARG A 31 50.29 37.11 25.25
CA ARG A 31 49.56 38.38 25.45
C ARG A 31 48.75 38.75 24.21
N ARG A 32 47.52 39.21 24.45
CA ARG A 32 46.74 40.07 23.56
C ARG A 32 47.36 41.49 23.54
N LEU A 33 47.43 42.10 22.36
CA LEU A 33 46.71 43.31 21.90
C LEU A 33 47.56 44.19 20.96
N SER A 34 46.82 44.87 20.07
CA SER A 34 47.12 46.05 19.22
C SER A 34 47.98 45.91 17.94
N VAL A 35 47.27 45.92 16.81
CA VAL A 35 47.22 46.99 15.78
C VAL A 35 48.53 47.49 15.13
N ALA A 36 48.44 47.56 13.80
CA ALA A 36 49.05 48.50 12.85
C ALA A 36 50.40 48.17 12.16
N VAL A 37 50.27 48.02 10.83
CA VAL A 37 50.99 48.79 9.79
C VAL A 37 52.37 48.29 9.31
N ARG A 38 52.46 48.13 7.97
CA ARG A 38 53.64 48.13 7.06
C ARG A 38 54.58 46.91 7.16
N GLU A 39 55.28 46.45 6.13
CA GLU A 39 55.80 47.05 4.90
C GLU A 39 56.26 45.90 3.95
N LEU A 40 56.12 46.06 2.63
CA LEU A 40 57.21 46.13 1.63
C LEU A 40 58.43 45.21 1.88
N THR A 41 58.86 44.43 0.86
CA THR A 41 59.97 44.77 -0.09
C THR A 41 60.53 43.52 -0.81
N ASN A 42 60.28 43.45 -2.13
CA ASN A 42 61.10 43.10 -3.31
C ASN A 42 62.20 41.98 -3.42
N TYR A 43 62.46 41.63 -4.71
CA TYR A 43 63.63 41.00 -5.43
C TYR A 43 63.66 39.44 -5.52
N ILE A 44 63.90 38.70 -6.64
CA ILE A 44 64.24 38.88 -8.09
C ILE A 44 64.06 37.52 -8.86
N ALA A 45 63.84 37.56 -10.20
CA ALA A 45 64.54 36.81 -11.32
C ALA A 45 63.60 36.61 -12.56
N MET A 46 63.69 37.36 -13.69
CA MET A 46 64.55 37.24 -14.93
C MET A 46 64.52 35.83 -15.59
N GLU A 47 64.13 35.59 -16.86
CA GLU A 47 64.62 36.14 -18.15
C GLU A 47 63.69 35.90 -19.39
N ASN A 48 63.81 36.83 -20.35
CA ASN A 48 63.80 36.78 -21.84
C ASN A 48 62.61 36.26 -22.70
N GLY A 49 62.12 37.18 -23.55
CA GLY A 49 61.35 36.91 -24.77
C GLY A 49 60.97 38.20 -25.52
N SER A 50 61.76 38.56 -26.53
CA SER A 50 61.64 39.75 -27.39
C SER A 50 60.49 39.67 -28.41
N GLY A 51 59.75 40.78 -28.58
CA GLY A 51 58.82 40.98 -29.70
C GLY A 51 58.19 42.37 -29.70
N ASN A 52 58.60 43.22 -30.65
CA ASN A 52 58.07 44.56 -30.90
C ASN A 52 56.58 44.54 -31.30
N VAL A 53 55.71 45.27 -30.58
CA VAL A 53 54.55 45.97 -31.16
C VAL A 53 54.33 47.29 -30.41
N ALA A 54 54.35 48.40 -31.14
CA ALA A 54 54.01 49.72 -30.64
C ALA A 54 52.52 49.79 -30.25
N GLY A 55 52.20 50.35 -29.08
CA GLY A 55 50.81 50.57 -28.63
C GLY A 55 50.75 51.58 -27.49
N SER A 56 50.06 52.70 -27.73
CA SER A 56 49.97 53.89 -26.89
C SER A 56 49.60 53.61 -25.42
N GLY A 57 50.51 53.93 -24.49
CA GLY A 57 50.20 53.98 -23.06
C GLY A 57 49.15 55.05 -22.77
N THR A 58 47.98 54.63 -22.28
CA THR A 58 46.94 55.55 -21.80
C THR A 58 47.41 56.14 -20.47
N SER A 59 47.43 57.47 -20.31
CA SER A 59 47.90 58.11 -19.08
C SER A 59 47.08 57.68 -17.86
N ILE A 60 47.66 57.78 -16.66
CA ILE A 60 47.01 57.41 -15.38
C ILE A 60 45.65 58.11 -15.22
N GLU A 61 45.53 59.36 -15.66
CA GLU A 61 44.32 60.17 -15.60
C GLU A 61 43.22 59.68 -16.55
N LYS A 62 43.59 58.99 -17.64
CA LYS A 62 42.63 58.32 -18.53
C LYS A 62 42.21 56.94 -17.99
N MET A 63 43.06 56.27 -17.20
CA MET A 63 42.77 54.96 -16.60
C MET A 63 41.85 55.06 -15.38
N TYR A 64 42.09 56.03 -14.48
CA TYR A 64 41.30 56.24 -13.27
C TYR A 64 40.44 57.49 -13.39
N GLN A 65 39.14 57.30 -13.66
CA GLN A 65 38.20 58.40 -13.89
C GLN A 65 37.19 58.49 -12.75
N LYS A 66 36.99 59.70 -12.21
CA LYS A 66 35.85 60.01 -11.32
C LYS A 66 34.69 60.50 -12.17
N LYS A 67 33.53 59.84 -12.06
CA LYS A 67 32.28 60.25 -12.72
C LYS A 67 31.32 60.83 -11.71
N SER A 68 30.53 61.81 -12.12
CA SER A 68 29.34 62.23 -11.37
C SER A 68 28.30 61.11 -11.35
N GLN A 69 27.36 61.17 -10.41
CA GLN A 69 26.32 60.14 -10.29
C GLN A 69 25.46 60.06 -11.57
N LEU A 70 25.14 61.20 -12.19
CA LEU A 70 24.36 61.26 -13.43
C LEU A 70 25.14 60.67 -14.62
N GLU A 71 26.43 60.97 -14.75
CA GLU A 71 27.29 60.34 -15.77
C GLU A 71 27.42 58.83 -15.56
N HIS A 72 27.52 58.38 -14.31
CA HIS A 72 27.59 56.95 -14.00
C HIS A 72 26.29 56.22 -14.36
N ILE A 73 25.12 56.81 -14.07
CA ILE A 73 23.82 56.24 -14.47
C ILE A 73 23.73 56.06 -15.98
N LEU A 74 24.16 57.06 -16.75
CA LEU A 74 24.16 57.00 -18.21
C LEU A 74 25.22 56.04 -18.78
N LEU A 75 26.38 55.91 -18.12
CA LEU A 75 27.46 55.03 -18.55
C LEU A 75 27.22 53.56 -18.19
N ARG A 76 26.55 53.30 -17.06
CA ARG A 76 26.29 51.97 -16.49
C ARG A 76 24.81 51.80 -16.11
N PRO A 77 23.90 51.84 -17.09
CA PRO A 77 22.45 51.77 -16.87
C PRO A 77 21.97 50.49 -16.17
N ASP A 78 22.69 49.38 -16.37
CA ASP A 78 22.30 48.04 -15.92
C ASP A 78 21.98 47.98 -14.42
N THR A 79 22.79 48.66 -13.60
CA THR A 79 22.60 48.70 -12.14
C THR A 79 21.40 49.53 -11.67
N TYR A 80 20.79 50.34 -12.55
CA TYR A 80 19.71 51.28 -12.20
C TYR A 80 18.37 50.91 -12.84
N ILE A 81 18.37 50.66 -14.15
CA ILE A 81 17.15 50.36 -14.93
C ILE A 81 17.17 48.96 -15.54
N GLY A 82 18.28 48.23 -15.41
CA GLY A 82 18.53 46.99 -16.14
C GLY A 82 19.19 47.23 -17.50
N SER A 83 19.41 46.15 -18.24
CA SER A 83 20.11 46.19 -19.53
C SER A 83 19.45 47.12 -20.55
N VAL A 84 20.27 47.84 -21.31
CA VAL A 84 19.86 48.62 -22.49
C VAL A 84 20.03 47.83 -23.80
N GLU A 85 20.44 46.58 -23.70
CA GLU A 85 20.52 45.65 -24.83
C GLU A 85 19.17 44.97 -25.07
N HIS A 86 18.93 44.55 -26.32
CA HIS A 86 17.78 43.73 -26.67
C HIS A 86 17.88 42.34 -26.03
N VAL A 87 16.78 41.89 -25.44
CA VAL A 87 16.63 40.57 -24.84
C VAL A 87 15.40 39.90 -25.43
N THR A 88 15.54 38.64 -25.86
CA THR A 88 14.43 37.82 -26.36
C THR A 88 14.01 36.81 -25.30
N GLU A 89 12.78 36.92 -24.81
CA GLU A 89 12.22 36.01 -23.80
C GLU A 89 10.80 35.57 -24.17
N THR A 90 10.42 34.36 -23.79
CA THR A 90 9.02 33.93 -23.87
C THR A 90 8.24 34.56 -22.73
N MET A 91 7.38 35.51 -23.06
CA MET A 91 6.59 36.25 -22.08
C MET A 91 5.10 36.19 -22.39
N TRP A 92 4.30 36.35 -21.34
CA TRP A 92 2.88 36.63 -21.51
C TRP A 92 2.70 38.01 -22.11
N VAL A 93 1.81 38.13 -23.08
CA VAL A 93 1.30 39.39 -23.65
C VAL A 93 -0.21 39.29 -23.83
N TYR A 94 -0.88 40.43 -23.83
CA TYR A 94 -2.31 40.47 -24.14
C TYR A 94 -2.51 40.44 -25.66
N ASN A 95 -3.27 39.47 -26.16
CA ASN A 95 -3.66 39.41 -27.56
C ASN A 95 -5.09 39.97 -27.72
N GLU A 96 -5.21 41.06 -28.46
CA GLU A 96 -6.50 41.76 -28.62
C GLU A 96 -7.52 40.93 -29.40
N GLU A 97 -7.11 40.22 -30.44
CA GLU A 97 -7.98 39.42 -31.31
C GLU A 97 -8.64 38.26 -30.55
N ARG A 98 -7.86 37.59 -29.70
CA ARG A 98 -8.29 36.44 -28.89
C ARG A 98 -8.82 36.85 -27.52
N ASN A 99 -8.73 38.13 -27.15
CA ASN A 99 -9.18 38.68 -25.87
C ASN A 99 -8.64 37.88 -24.65
N ARG A 100 -7.35 37.52 -24.69
CA ARG A 100 -6.69 36.68 -23.68
C ARG A 100 -5.17 36.89 -23.63
N MET A 101 -4.55 36.46 -22.55
CA MET A 101 -3.09 36.39 -22.43
C MET A 101 -2.55 35.20 -23.23
N ILE A 102 -1.47 35.40 -23.97
CA ILE A 102 -0.77 34.34 -24.69
C ILE A 102 0.73 34.44 -24.43
N GLN A 103 1.43 33.30 -24.45
CA GLN A 103 2.88 33.29 -24.46
C GLN A 103 3.38 33.43 -25.89
N ARG A 104 4.29 34.38 -26.12
CA ARG A 104 5.05 34.49 -27.37
C ARG A 104 6.48 34.91 -27.05
N GLN A 105 7.41 34.66 -27.98
CA GLN A 105 8.72 35.29 -27.90
C GLN A 105 8.57 36.78 -28.17
N VAL A 106 9.18 37.59 -27.32
CA VAL A 106 9.17 39.05 -27.40
C VAL A 106 10.61 39.53 -27.28
N THR A 107 11.04 40.38 -28.21
CA THR A 107 12.35 41.03 -28.18
C THR A 107 12.17 42.47 -27.72
N TYR A 108 12.77 42.83 -26.59
CA TYR A 108 12.56 44.13 -25.97
C TYR A 108 13.80 44.60 -25.22
N VAL A 109 13.82 45.88 -24.84
CA VAL A 109 14.89 46.46 -24.01
C VAL A 109 14.40 46.59 -22.57
N PRO A 110 14.96 45.82 -21.61
CA PRO A 110 14.53 45.83 -20.21
C PRO A 110 14.57 47.22 -19.56
N GLY A 111 15.61 48.00 -19.85
CA GLY A 111 15.75 49.37 -19.36
C GLY A 111 14.59 50.29 -19.75
N LEU A 112 14.11 50.19 -21.00
CA LEU A 112 12.97 50.98 -21.50
C LEU A 112 11.67 50.55 -20.82
N TYR A 113 11.45 49.24 -20.70
CA TYR A 113 10.29 48.70 -19.98
C TYR A 113 10.29 49.16 -18.51
N LYS A 114 11.48 49.20 -17.89
CA LYS A 114 11.63 49.56 -16.48
C LYS A 114 11.32 51.02 -16.19
N ILE A 115 11.77 51.96 -17.03
CA ILE A 115 11.46 53.38 -16.82
C ILE A 115 9.97 53.68 -16.95
N PHE A 116 9.25 52.94 -17.80
CA PHE A 116 7.80 52.98 -17.90
C PHE A 116 7.14 52.42 -16.63
N ASP A 117 7.56 51.22 -16.20
CA ASP A 117 7.04 50.57 -15.00
C ASP A 117 7.22 51.44 -13.74
N GLU A 118 8.34 52.15 -13.59
CA GLU A 118 8.57 53.02 -12.42
C GLU A 118 7.57 54.18 -12.34
N ILE A 119 7.18 54.80 -13.46
CA ILE A 119 6.14 55.84 -13.45
C ILE A 119 4.77 55.24 -13.15
N LEU A 120 4.50 54.07 -13.71
CA LEU A 120 3.23 53.39 -13.54
C LEU A 120 3.02 52.88 -12.10
N VAL A 121 4.05 52.33 -11.47
CA VAL A 121 4.05 51.93 -10.05
C VAL A 121 3.86 53.15 -9.15
N ASN A 122 4.45 54.30 -9.46
CA ASN A 122 4.20 55.53 -8.69
C ASN A 122 2.74 55.99 -8.78
N ALA A 123 2.11 55.86 -9.95
CA ALA A 123 0.68 56.13 -10.10
C ALA A 123 -0.19 55.14 -9.29
N ALA A 124 0.17 53.85 -9.26
CA ALA A 124 -0.51 52.85 -8.45
C ALA A 124 -0.30 53.05 -6.93
N ASP A 125 0.90 53.45 -6.50
CA ASP A 125 1.24 53.77 -5.11
C ASP A 125 0.37 54.91 -4.56
N ASN A 126 -0.11 55.80 -5.43
CA ASN A 126 -1.02 56.87 -5.02
C ASN A 126 -2.35 56.32 -4.47
N LYS A 127 -2.77 55.10 -4.85
CA LYS A 127 -3.94 54.44 -4.23
C LYS A 127 -3.75 54.17 -2.73
N GLN A 128 -2.51 53.86 -2.33
CA GLN A 128 -2.17 53.59 -0.94
C GLN A 128 -2.08 54.88 -0.12
N ARG A 129 -1.66 55.98 -0.76
CA ARG A 129 -1.62 57.32 -0.14
C ARG A 129 -3.01 57.94 -0.03
N ASP A 130 -3.78 57.87 -1.11
CA ASP A 130 -5.13 58.37 -1.20
C ASP A 130 -6.11 57.24 -1.59
N LYS A 131 -6.84 56.76 -0.59
CA LYS A 131 -7.85 55.72 -0.77
C LYS A 131 -8.97 56.14 -1.74
N SER A 132 -9.17 57.43 -1.99
CA SER A 132 -10.18 57.95 -2.92
C SER A 132 -9.79 57.87 -4.39
N MET A 133 -8.51 57.59 -4.71
CA MET A 133 -8.06 57.42 -6.10
C MET A 133 -8.85 56.29 -6.79
N SER A 134 -9.35 56.56 -8.00
CA SER A 134 -10.26 55.66 -8.71
C SER A 134 -9.88 55.41 -10.17
N THR A 135 -8.92 56.15 -10.74
CA THR A 135 -8.65 56.10 -12.17
C THR A 135 -7.18 56.34 -12.51
N ILE A 136 -6.64 55.47 -13.37
CA ILE A 136 -5.35 55.63 -14.05
C ILE A 136 -5.60 55.61 -15.56
N LYS A 137 -4.96 56.50 -16.31
CA LYS A 137 -5.00 56.54 -17.78
C LYS A 137 -3.57 56.44 -18.31
N ILE A 138 -3.36 55.58 -19.28
CA ILE A 138 -2.08 55.29 -19.91
C ILE A 138 -2.27 55.52 -21.41
N ASP A 139 -1.53 56.47 -21.96
CA ASP A 139 -1.53 56.79 -23.37
C ASP A 139 -0.13 56.50 -23.94
N ILE A 140 -0.05 55.60 -24.92
CA ILE A 140 1.17 55.20 -25.61
C ILE A 140 0.99 55.59 -27.08
N ASP A 141 1.72 56.61 -27.52
CA ASP A 141 1.76 57.09 -28.90
C ASP A 141 3.09 56.62 -29.52
N ALA A 142 3.05 55.50 -30.24
CA ALA A 142 4.22 54.89 -30.87
C ALA A 142 4.75 55.73 -32.05
N GLU A 143 3.88 56.47 -32.75
CA GLU A 143 4.29 57.34 -33.85
C GLU A 143 5.11 58.53 -33.34
N LYS A 144 4.72 59.11 -32.20
CA LYS A 144 5.42 60.22 -31.57
C LYS A 144 6.43 59.78 -30.51
N ASN A 145 6.63 58.47 -30.33
CA ASN A 145 7.48 57.89 -29.28
C ASN A 145 7.24 58.54 -27.89
N THR A 146 5.97 58.78 -27.55
CA THR A 146 5.58 59.53 -26.35
C THR A 146 4.65 58.69 -25.49
N ILE A 147 4.92 58.66 -24.19
CA ILE A 147 4.12 57.91 -23.21
C ILE A 147 3.60 58.88 -22.16
N SER A 148 2.32 58.79 -21.83
CA SER A 148 1.69 59.56 -20.77
C SER A 148 0.97 58.68 -19.77
N ILE A 149 1.20 58.94 -18.48
CA ILE A 149 0.50 58.27 -17.38
C ILE A 149 -0.15 59.35 -16.52
N TRP A 150 -1.46 59.24 -16.35
CA TRP A 150 -2.29 60.15 -15.56
C TRP A 150 -3.00 59.37 -14.45
N ASN A 151 -3.06 59.92 -13.25
CA ASN A 151 -3.89 59.40 -12.17
C ASN A 151 -4.66 60.53 -11.47
N ASN A 152 -5.87 60.22 -11.01
CA ASN A 152 -6.59 61.08 -10.07
C ASN A 152 -6.15 60.81 -8.63
N GLY A 153 -6.87 61.40 -7.67
CA GLY A 153 -6.49 61.38 -6.26
C GLY A 153 -5.48 62.48 -5.94
N GLN A 154 -5.08 62.56 -4.67
CA GLN A 154 -4.24 63.62 -4.14
C GLN A 154 -3.03 63.89 -5.05
N GLY A 155 -2.91 65.15 -5.48
CA GLY A 155 -1.80 65.60 -6.32
C GLY A 155 -0.53 65.81 -5.52
N ILE A 156 0.55 66.18 -6.19
CA ILE A 156 1.81 66.49 -5.50
C ILE A 156 1.72 67.90 -4.89
N PRO A 157 2.16 68.12 -3.64
CA PRO A 157 2.16 69.43 -3.01
C PRO A 157 2.81 70.53 -3.84
N VAL A 158 2.05 71.51 -4.32
CA VAL A 158 2.59 72.64 -5.10
C VAL A 158 3.01 73.77 -4.16
N THR A 159 4.08 73.51 -3.41
CA THR A 159 4.69 74.45 -2.45
C THR A 159 6.22 74.41 -2.52
N ILE A 160 6.88 75.43 -2.01
CA ILE A 160 8.34 75.51 -1.91
C ILE A 160 8.80 74.70 -0.69
N HIS A 161 9.74 73.77 -0.90
CA HIS A 161 10.36 73.02 0.19
C HIS A 161 11.25 73.94 1.03
N LYS A 162 11.03 73.97 2.36
CA LYS A 162 11.68 74.93 3.26
C LYS A 162 13.22 74.86 3.23
N GLU A 163 13.78 73.66 3.10
CA GLU A 163 15.23 73.45 3.11
C GLU A 163 15.86 73.52 1.71
N GLN A 164 15.19 72.97 0.70
CA GLN A 164 15.75 72.78 -0.64
C GLN A 164 15.46 73.99 -1.57
N LYS A 165 14.66 74.95 -1.10
CA LYS A 165 14.37 76.25 -1.75
C LYS A 165 13.86 76.14 -3.19
N MET A 166 13.16 75.06 -3.52
CA MET A 166 12.52 74.81 -4.81
C MET A 166 11.15 74.18 -4.61
N TYR A 167 10.33 74.11 -5.66
CA TYR A 167 9.03 73.47 -5.58
C TYR A 167 9.16 71.96 -5.31
N VAL A 168 8.27 71.38 -4.51
CA VAL A 168 8.31 69.94 -4.21
C VAL A 168 8.27 69.06 -5.47
N PRO A 169 7.41 69.33 -6.49
CA PRO A 169 7.44 68.59 -7.75
C PRO A 169 8.78 68.71 -8.49
N GLU A 170 9.39 69.89 -8.49
CA GLU A 170 10.72 70.11 -9.08
C GLU A 170 11.80 69.29 -8.37
N MET A 171 11.76 69.27 -7.04
CA MET A 171 12.67 68.49 -6.20
C MET A 171 12.59 66.99 -6.49
N ILE A 172 11.38 66.41 -6.44
CA ILE A 172 11.22 64.95 -6.46
C ILE A 172 11.31 64.31 -7.86
N PHE A 173 11.23 65.12 -8.93
CA PHE A 173 11.37 64.67 -10.31
C PHE A 173 12.65 65.16 -11.02
N GLY A 174 13.27 66.24 -10.53
CA GLY A 174 14.48 66.82 -11.12
C GLY A 174 15.78 66.51 -10.37
N HIS A 175 15.71 66.02 -9.12
CA HIS A 175 16.90 65.74 -8.31
C HIS A 175 16.94 64.27 -7.85
N LEU A 176 18.09 63.62 -8.03
CA LEU A 176 18.34 62.25 -7.54
C LEU A 176 18.26 62.20 -6.00
N LEU A 177 18.06 61.00 -5.46
CA LEU A 177 18.02 60.75 -4.00
C LEU A 177 16.90 61.51 -3.27
N THR A 178 15.73 61.62 -3.91
CA THR A 178 14.54 62.26 -3.33
C THR A 178 13.39 61.26 -3.26
N SER A 179 12.80 61.11 -2.07
CA SER A 179 11.73 60.15 -1.80
C SER A 179 10.91 60.57 -0.58
N SER A 180 9.64 60.18 -0.53
CA SER A 180 8.81 60.25 0.70
C SER A 180 8.89 58.96 1.53
N ASN A 181 9.69 57.98 1.09
CA ASN A 181 9.77 56.64 1.66
C ASN A 181 11.15 56.34 2.29
N TYR A 182 11.88 57.37 2.76
CA TYR A 182 13.16 57.17 3.46
C TYR A 182 13.03 56.85 4.96
N ASN A 183 11.89 57.14 5.57
CA ASN A 183 11.61 56.71 6.93
C ASN A 183 11.11 55.26 6.93
N ASP A 184 12.02 54.31 7.17
CA ASP A 184 11.74 52.86 7.24
C ASP A 184 11.06 52.43 8.56
N ASP A 185 11.00 53.31 9.58
CA ASP A 185 10.22 53.06 10.81
C ASP A 185 8.70 53.07 10.53
N GLU A 186 8.29 53.74 9.46
CA GLU A 186 6.93 53.73 8.96
C GLU A 186 6.72 52.52 8.04
N LYS A 187 5.87 51.58 8.48
CA LYS A 187 5.57 50.34 7.75
C LYS A 187 4.72 50.62 6.50
N LYS A 188 5.37 50.72 5.35
CA LYS A 188 4.73 51.08 4.08
C LYS A 188 4.51 49.87 3.19
N VAL A 189 3.40 49.88 2.45
CA VAL A 189 3.03 48.89 1.43
C VAL A 189 3.10 49.47 0.01
N THR A 190 4.04 50.41 -0.20
CA THR A 190 4.30 51.04 -1.51
C THR A 190 5.40 50.32 -2.26
N GLY A 191 5.43 50.46 -3.59
CA GLY A 191 6.47 49.92 -4.46
C GLY A 191 7.72 50.81 -4.56
N GLY A 192 7.60 52.12 -4.35
CA GLY A 192 8.72 53.05 -4.27
C GLY A 192 9.51 52.93 -2.96
N ARG A 193 10.84 52.79 -3.01
CA ARG A 193 11.71 52.73 -1.82
C ARG A 193 12.94 53.62 -1.94
N ASN A 194 13.70 53.42 -3.00
CA ASN A 194 15.08 53.94 -3.11
C ASN A 194 15.17 55.41 -3.58
N GLY A 195 14.07 56.03 -4.01
CA GLY A 195 14.06 57.44 -4.44
C GLY A 195 14.68 57.71 -5.82
N TYR A 196 14.76 56.70 -6.69
CA TYR A 196 15.35 56.81 -8.04
C TYR A 196 14.34 56.82 -9.18
N GLY A 197 13.26 56.03 -9.10
CA GLY A 197 12.41 55.63 -10.24
C GLY A 197 12.03 56.74 -11.21
N ALA A 198 11.34 57.78 -10.75
CA ALA A 198 10.89 58.85 -11.63
C ALA A 198 12.03 59.69 -12.23
N LYS A 199 13.16 59.82 -11.52
CA LYS A 199 14.36 60.49 -12.04
C LYS A 199 15.06 59.64 -13.08
N LEU A 200 15.10 58.33 -12.91
CA LEU A 200 15.66 57.43 -13.92
C LEU A 200 14.86 57.54 -15.23
N CYS A 201 13.53 57.61 -15.16
CA CYS A 201 12.71 57.90 -16.33
C CYS A 201 13.08 59.25 -16.97
N ASN A 202 13.23 60.31 -16.19
CA ASN A 202 13.65 61.63 -16.67
C ASN A 202 15.07 61.61 -17.32
N ILE A 203 16.04 60.96 -16.69
CA ILE A 203 17.41 60.80 -17.20
C ILE A 203 17.44 60.03 -18.53
N PHE A 204 16.59 59.02 -18.71
CA PHE A 204 16.51 58.24 -19.95
C PHE A 204 15.45 58.77 -20.93
N SER A 205 15.06 60.05 -20.81
CA SER A 205 14.12 60.71 -21.72
C SER A 205 14.74 61.93 -22.41
N THR A 206 14.36 62.16 -23.66
CA THR A 206 14.67 63.41 -24.39
C THR A 206 13.82 64.56 -23.89
N SER A 207 12.59 64.28 -23.48
CA SER A 207 11.63 65.20 -22.88
C SER A 207 10.88 64.51 -21.74
N PHE A 208 10.76 65.17 -20.59
CA PHE A 208 10.01 64.69 -19.44
C PHE A 208 9.19 65.84 -18.84
N MET A 209 7.87 65.71 -18.85
CA MET A 209 6.93 66.73 -18.42
C MET A 209 6.13 66.24 -17.22
N VAL A 210 6.07 67.09 -16.19
CA VAL A 210 5.27 66.89 -14.99
C VAL A 210 4.15 67.92 -15.00
N GLU A 211 2.90 67.45 -14.90
CA GLU A 211 1.73 68.28 -14.65
C GLU A 211 1.01 67.74 -13.40
N THR A 212 0.75 68.59 -12.40
CA THR A 212 0.04 68.17 -11.20
C THR A 212 -0.80 69.32 -10.66
N ALA A 213 -1.92 68.98 -10.02
CA ALA A 213 -2.80 69.95 -9.41
C ALA A 213 -3.34 69.42 -8.09
N THR A 214 -3.47 70.32 -7.13
CA THR A 214 -3.88 69.97 -5.76
C THR A 214 -4.85 71.00 -5.20
N LYS A 215 -5.98 70.52 -4.69
CA LYS A 215 -7.00 71.34 -4.00
C LYS A 215 -6.47 71.93 -2.70
N GLU A 216 -5.62 71.19 -1.98
CA GLU A 216 -5.06 71.61 -0.70
C GLU A 216 -4.24 72.91 -0.84
N TYR A 217 -3.36 72.97 -1.85
CA TYR A 217 -2.54 74.16 -2.11
C TYR A 217 -3.16 75.12 -3.12
N LYS A 218 -4.36 74.82 -3.64
CA LYS A 218 -5.11 75.60 -4.64
C LYS A 218 -4.29 76.02 -5.86
N ARG A 219 -3.31 75.19 -6.23
CA ARG A 219 -2.33 75.49 -7.28
C ARG A 219 -2.14 74.29 -8.20
N SER A 220 -1.83 74.60 -9.45
CA SER A 220 -1.36 73.67 -10.46
C SER A 220 0.07 73.99 -10.85
N PHE A 221 0.81 72.96 -11.23
CA PHE A 221 2.22 73.00 -11.57
C PHE A 221 2.44 72.32 -12.91
N LYS A 222 3.27 72.95 -13.76
CA LYS A 222 3.78 72.36 -15.00
C LYS A 222 5.25 72.69 -15.19
N GLN A 223 6.10 71.67 -15.33
CA GLN A 223 7.53 71.83 -15.64
C GLN A 223 7.97 70.74 -16.63
N ILE A 224 8.88 71.12 -17.52
CA ILE A 224 9.45 70.26 -18.58
C ILE A 224 10.97 70.22 -18.42
N TRP A 225 11.51 69.01 -18.35
CA TRP A 225 12.92 68.69 -18.45
C TRP A 225 13.24 68.18 -19.86
N ALA A 226 14.45 68.47 -20.33
CA ALA A 226 14.95 68.02 -21.61
C ALA A 226 16.41 67.56 -21.51
N ASN A 227 16.85 66.81 -22.53
CA ASN A 227 18.23 66.31 -22.65
C ASN A 227 18.69 65.53 -21.41
N ASN A 228 18.03 64.42 -21.10
CA ASN A 228 18.44 63.51 -20.02
C ASN A 228 18.51 64.21 -18.64
N MET A 229 17.50 65.02 -18.32
CA MET A 229 17.39 65.82 -17.09
C MET A 229 18.41 66.97 -16.94
N SER A 230 19.28 67.22 -17.93
CA SER A 230 20.31 68.28 -17.86
C SER A 230 19.78 69.71 -18.06
N LYS A 231 18.64 69.86 -18.74
CA LYS A 231 17.96 71.14 -18.96
C LYS A 231 16.56 71.11 -18.35
N THR A 232 16.12 72.22 -17.77
CA THR A 232 14.76 72.38 -17.25
C THR A 232 14.18 73.74 -17.61
N THR A 233 12.86 73.79 -17.77
CA THR A 233 12.09 75.04 -17.90
C THR A 233 11.76 75.60 -16.51
N PRO A 234 11.54 76.91 -16.34
CA PRO A 234 10.98 77.44 -15.10
C PRO A 234 9.59 76.84 -14.82
N PRO A 235 9.26 76.53 -13.56
CA PRO A 235 7.95 75.94 -13.22
C PRO A 235 6.81 76.94 -13.50
N LYS A 236 5.81 76.51 -14.26
CA LYS A 236 4.59 77.29 -14.52
C LYS A 236 3.55 76.99 -13.44
N ILE A 237 3.28 77.97 -12.59
CA ILE A 237 2.29 77.88 -11.50
C ILE A 237 1.02 78.65 -11.88
N LYS A 238 -0.15 78.04 -11.69
CA LYS A 238 -1.46 78.69 -11.88
C LYS A 238 -2.40 78.33 -10.74
N ASP A 239 -3.33 79.22 -10.40
CA ASP A 239 -4.41 78.93 -9.46
C ASP A 239 -5.27 77.77 -9.98
N PHE A 240 -5.77 76.94 -9.07
CA PHE A 240 -6.49 75.71 -9.41
C PHE A 240 -7.70 75.47 -8.49
N ALA A 241 -8.85 75.20 -9.11
CA ALA A 241 -10.12 74.90 -8.43
C ALA A 241 -10.78 73.58 -8.90
N GLY A 242 -10.05 72.74 -9.64
CA GLY A 242 -10.54 71.47 -10.18
C GLY A 242 -10.29 70.26 -9.27
N THR A 243 -10.31 69.05 -9.83
CA THR A 243 -9.97 67.79 -9.14
C THR A 243 -8.48 67.50 -9.16
N ASP A 244 -7.92 67.07 -8.04
CA ASP A 244 -6.51 66.67 -7.93
C ASP A 244 -6.13 65.62 -8.98
N PHE A 245 -4.94 65.80 -9.54
CA PHE A 245 -4.35 64.84 -10.46
C PHE A 245 -2.82 64.97 -10.52
N THR A 246 -2.20 63.91 -11.02
CA THR A 246 -0.81 63.93 -11.49
C THR A 246 -0.74 63.32 -12.88
N LYS A 247 -0.01 63.96 -13.77
CA LYS A 247 0.26 63.52 -15.13
C LYS A 247 1.75 63.60 -15.41
N ILE A 248 2.32 62.48 -15.82
CA ILE A 248 3.69 62.41 -16.31
C ILE A 248 3.63 62.09 -17.80
N THR A 249 4.31 62.88 -18.61
CA THR A 249 4.46 62.63 -20.05
C THR A 249 5.94 62.62 -20.38
N PHE A 250 6.44 61.56 -21.01
CA PHE A 250 7.85 61.45 -21.34
C PHE A 250 8.05 60.85 -22.73
N SER A 251 9.13 61.27 -23.38
CA SER A 251 9.61 60.75 -24.65
C SER A 251 10.95 60.05 -24.39
N PRO A 252 11.01 58.71 -24.38
CA PRO A 252 12.25 57.98 -24.12
C PRO A 252 13.37 58.39 -25.08
N ASP A 253 14.60 58.42 -24.59
CA ASP A 253 15.78 58.60 -25.43
C ASP A 253 16.15 57.26 -26.09
N LEU A 254 15.41 56.93 -27.15
CA LEU A 254 15.50 55.64 -27.84
C LEU A 254 16.91 55.34 -28.36
N SER A 255 17.71 56.37 -28.65
CA SER A 255 19.12 56.22 -29.03
C SER A 255 19.94 55.50 -27.96
N LYS A 256 19.67 55.77 -26.67
CA LYS A 256 20.32 55.11 -25.53
C LYS A 256 19.85 53.67 -25.32
N PHE A 257 18.70 53.33 -25.88
CA PHE A 257 18.13 51.98 -25.88
C PHE A 257 18.39 51.22 -27.19
N LYS A 258 19.15 51.80 -28.13
CA LYS A 258 19.42 51.20 -29.46
C LYS A 258 18.12 50.88 -30.21
N MET A 259 17.18 51.81 -30.17
CA MET A 259 15.88 51.74 -30.84
C MET A 259 15.64 53.01 -31.65
N ASP A 260 14.90 52.87 -32.75
CA ASP A 260 14.47 54.01 -33.60
C ASP A 260 13.03 54.44 -33.29
N ARG A 261 12.20 53.49 -32.86
CA ARG A 261 10.78 53.70 -32.49
C ARG A 261 10.37 52.74 -31.39
N LEU A 262 9.23 53.01 -30.75
CA LEU A 262 8.53 52.03 -29.90
C LEU A 262 7.94 50.93 -30.81
N ASP A 263 8.61 49.79 -30.90
CA ASP A 263 8.13 48.64 -31.70
C ASP A 263 6.96 47.88 -31.05
N ASP A 264 6.35 47.00 -31.84
CA ASP A 264 5.16 46.24 -31.42
C ASP A 264 5.41 45.34 -30.20
N ASP A 265 6.65 44.89 -30.01
CA ASP A 265 7.03 44.00 -28.92
C ASP A 265 7.10 44.75 -27.59
N ILE A 266 7.77 45.90 -27.53
CA ILE A 266 7.79 46.73 -26.32
C ILE A 266 6.39 47.30 -26.01
N VAL A 267 5.64 47.71 -27.04
CA VAL A 267 4.27 48.21 -26.86
C VAL A 267 3.38 47.10 -26.29
N ALA A 268 3.46 45.87 -26.79
CA ALA A 268 2.69 44.74 -26.24
C ALA A 268 2.99 44.47 -24.75
N LEU A 269 4.25 44.64 -24.31
CA LEU A 269 4.64 44.50 -22.90
C LEU A 269 4.09 45.64 -22.04
N MET A 270 4.15 46.88 -22.53
CA MET A 270 3.56 48.03 -21.84
C MET A 270 2.04 47.90 -21.73
N CYS A 271 1.37 47.43 -22.81
CA CYS A 271 -0.05 47.12 -22.84
C CYS A 271 -0.41 46.05 -21.81
N ARG A 272 0.29 44.90 -21.79
CA ARG A 272 0.11 43.88 -20.75
C ARG A 272 0.27 44.48 -19.35
N ARG A 273 1.29 45.30 -19.14
CA ARG A 273 1.54 45.89 -17.83
C ARG A 273 0.43 46.83 -17.37
N ALA A 274 -0.30 47.48 -18.28
CA ALA A 274 -1.53 48.19 -17.96
C ALA A 274 -2.62 47.25 -17.39
N TYR A 275 -2.78 46.05 -17.98
CA TYR A 275 -3.68 45.01 -17.43
C TYR A 275 -3.21 44.52 -16.06
N ASP A 276 -1.91 44.33 -15.86
CA ASP A 276 -1.34 43.93 -14.58
C ASP A 276 -1.67 44.95 -13.48
N ILE A 277 -1.61 46.25 -13.78
CA ILE A 277 -1.99 47.31 -12.81
C ILE A 277 -3.48 47.33 -12.54
N ALA A 278 -4.31 47.10 -13.56
CA ALA A 278 -5.75 46.98 -13.37
C ALA A 278 -6.11 45.81 -12.43
N ALA A 279 -5.30 44.75 -12.45
CA ALA A 279 -5.45 43.59 -11.59
C ALA A 279 -4.92 43.83 -10.17
N ALA A 280 -3.71 44.40 -10.06
CA ALA A 280 -3.02 44.55 -8.78
C ALA A 280 -3.55 45.73 -7.93
N THR A 281 -4.10 46.76 -8.57
CA THR A 281 -4.55 47.99 -7.90
C THR A 281 -6.06 47.96 -7.62
N LYS A 282 -6.44 47.38 -6.49
CA LYS A 282 -7.84 47.19 -6.09
C LYS A 282 -8.64 48.50 -6.13
N GLY A 283 -9.77 48.50 -6.85
CA GLY A 283 -10.72 49.62 -6.90
C GLY A 283 -10.32 50.77 -7.83
N VAL A 284 -9.37 50.56 -8.74
CA VAL A 284 -8.92 51.56 -9.72
C VAL A 284 -9.28 51.11 -11.13
N ALA A 285 -9.97 51.96 -11.89
CA ALA A 285 -10.23 51.73 -13.31
C ALA A 285 -9.04 52.20 -14.15
N VAL A 286 -8.47 51.30 -14.95
CA VAL A 286 -7.36 51.62 -15.86
C VAL A 286 -7.88 51.81 -17.28
N TYR A 287 -7.42 52.87 -17.94
CA TYR A 287 -7.68 53.16 -19.35
C TYR A 287 -6.37 53.09 -20.13
N LEU A 288 -6.37 52.42 -21.27
CA LEU A 288 -5.24 52.34 -22.20
C LEU A 288 -5.66 52.96 -23.53
N ASN A 289 -4.97 54.02 -23.97
CA ASN A 289 -5.29 54.79 -25.18
C ASN A 289 -6.78 55.16 -25.27
N GLY A 290 -7.34 55.67 -24.17
CA GLY A 290 -8.77 56.03 -24.03
C GLY A 290 -9.74 54.86 -23.82
N LYS A 291 -9.34 53.60 -24.00
CA LYS A 291 -10.19 52.41 -23.82
C LYS A 291 -10.10 51.89 -22.38
N LYS A 292 -11.25 51.70 -21.71
CA LYS A 292 -11.31 51.10 -20.37
C LYS A 292 -10.96 49.61 -20.43
N LEU A 293 -10.01 49.16 -19.62
CA LEU A 293 -9.64 47.75 -19.56
C LEU A 293 -10.72 46.91 -18.84
N PRO A 294 -11.05 45.70 -19.33
CA PRO A 294 -12.11 44.85 -18.80
C PRO A 294 -11.69 44.04 -17.56
N VAL A 295 -10.90 44.63 -16.66
CA VAL A 295 -10.42 43.98 -15.42
C VAL A 295 -10.93 44.79 -14.23
N LYS A 296 -11.86 44.24 -13.44
CA LYS A 296 -12.39 44.93 -12.25
C LYS A 296 -11.74 44.46 -10.95
N ASN A 297 -11.24 43.23 -10.93
CA ASN A 297 -10.65 42.58 -9.77
C ASN A 297 -9.60 41.55 -10.24
N PHE A 298 -8.84 40.99 -9.29
CA PHE A 298 -7.77 40.05 -9.60
C PHE A 298 -8.27 38.75 -10.27
N LYS A 299 -9.50 38.32 -9.96
CA LYS A 299 -10.10 37.12 -10.58
C LYS A 299 -10.38 37.33 -12.07
N ASP A 300 -10.94 38.48 -12.47
CA ASP A 300 -11.17 38.82 -13.89
C ASP A 300 -9.87 38.78 -14.71
N TYR A 301 -8.75 39.17 -14.08
CA TYR A 301 -7.43 39.10 -14.68
C TYR A 301 -6.92 37.66 -14.84
N ILE A 302 -7.09 36.81 -13.82
CA ILE A 302 -6.74 35.38 -13.90
C ILE A 302 -7.52 34.69 -15.03
N ASP A 303 -8.79 35.06 -15.24
CA ASP A 303 -9.60 34.54 -16.34
C ASP A 303 -8.99 34.87 -17.72
N LEU A 304 -8.20 35.94 -17.87
CA LEU A 304 -7.50 36.22 -19.14
C LEU A 304 -6.38 35.21 -19.43
N TYR A 305 -5.83 34.53 -18.44
CA TYR A 305 -4.79 33.50 -18.61
C TYR A 305 -5.37 32.12 -18.87
N VAL A 306 -6.48 31.81 -18.20
CA VAL A 306 -7.02 30.45 -18.12
C VAL A 306 -8.25 30.24 -19.01
N LYS A 307 -8.74 31.28 -19.70
CA LYS A 307 -9.74 31.15 -20.78
C LYS A 307 -9.18 30.36 -21.96
N ASN A 308 -9.22 29.04 -21.82
CA ASN A 308 -9.17 28.06 -22.90
C ASN A 308 -10.56 27.44 -23.06
N ASN A 309 -11.16 27.67 -24.22
CA ASN A 309 -11.73 26.55 -24.97
C ASN A 309 -10.51 25.81 -25.54
N ASP A 310 -10.01 24.79 -24.82
CA ASP A 310 -9.12 23.84 -25.48
C ASP A 310 -9.89 23.20 -26.64
N GLU A 311 -9.18 22.71 -27.66
CA GLU A 311 -9.77 21.90 -28.75
C GLU A 311 -10.51 20.65 -28.23
N SER A 312 -10.36 20.33 -26.93
CA SER A 312 -11.01 19.26 -26.17
C SER A 312 -12.23 19.70 -25.32
N GLY A 313 -12.57 20.99 -25.27
CA GLY A 313 -13.79 21.51 -24.63
C GLY A 313 -13.85 21.44 -23.10
N GLN A 314 -12.76 21.13 -22.39
CA GLN A 314 -12.75 20.95 -20.94
C GLN A 314 -12.29 22.22 -20.21
N GLN A 315 -13.15 22.81 -19.37
CA GLN A 315 -12.85 24.05 -18.66
C GLN A 315 -11.93 23.80 -17.45
N ILE A 316 -10.74 24.41 -17.45
CA ILE A 316 -9.82 24.39 -16.30
C ILE A 316 -10.47 25.06 -15.09
N LYS A 317 -10.56 24.34 -13.97
CA LYS A 317 -11.18 24.85 -12.75
C LYS A 317 -10.21 25.73 -11.95
N ILE A 318 -10.41 27.04 -12.01
CA ILE A 318 -9.69 28.04 -11.22
C ILE A 318 -10.28 28.09 -9.81
N VAL A 319 -9.44 27.96 -8.79
CA VAL A 319 -9.85 28.15 -7.39
C VAL A 319 -9.24 29.46 -6.90
N TYR A 320 -10.08 30.45 -6.61
CA TYR A 320 -9.68 31.79 -6.15
C TYR A 320 -10.18 32.04 -4.73
N GLU A 321 -9.36 32.71 -3.91
CA GLU A 321 -9.71 33.19 -2.59
C GLU A 321 -9.04 34.54 -2.29
N GLN A 322 -9.81 35.46 -1.72
CA GLN A 322 -9.29 36.66 -1.07
C GLN A 322 -9.08 36.36 0.43
N ALA A 323 -7.83 36.09 0.80
CA ALA A 323 -7.43 35.71 2.15
C ALA A 323 -7.11 36.96 3.00
N GLY A 324 -8.16 37.64 3.45
CA GLY A 324 -8.06 38.92 4.18
C GLY A 324 -7.82 40.12 3.26
N GLU A 325 -7.33 41.23 3.82
CA GLU A 325 -7.20 42.49 3.07
C GLU A 325 -5.96 42.57 2.18
N ARG A 326 -4.90 41.82 2.52
CA ARG A 326 -3.57 41.94 1.90
C ARG A 326 -3.19 40.79 0.97
N TRP A 327 -4.03 39.76 0.80
CA TRP A 327 -3.73 38.59 -0.02
C TRP A 327 -4.90 38.18 -0.89
N GLU A 328 -4.64 38.00 -2.18
CA GLU A 328 -5.51 37.31 -3.12
C GLU A 328 -4.71 36.19 -3.78
N VAL A 329 -5.25 34.97 -3.73
CA VAL A 329 -4.56 33.76 -4.20
C VAL A 329 -5.49 33.00 -5.14
N ALA A 330 -4.95 32.51 -6.24
CA ALA A 330 -5.60 31.47 -7.02
C ALA A 330 -4.67 30.32 -7.37
N CYS A 331 -5.25 29.14 -7.56
CA CYS A 331 -4.54 27.94 -7.99
C CYS A 331 -5.38 27.15 -9.00
N CYS A 332 -4.73 26.69 -10.06
CA CYS A 332 -5.28 25.78 -11.04
C CYS A 332 -4.23 24.73 -11.46
N PRO A 333 -4.65 23.63 -12.11
CA PRO A 333 -3.72 22.70 -12.75
C PRO A 333 -2.82 23.38 -13.76
N SER A 334 -1.54 22.99 -13.78
CA SER A 334 -0.60 23.35 -14.85
C SER A 334 -0.27 22.14 -15.71
N GLU A 335 -0.23 22.35 -17.02
CA GLU A 335 0.24 21.37 -18.00
C GLU A 335 1.75 21.47 -18.27
N ASN A 336 2.34 22.65 -18.02
CA ASN A 336 3.71 23.00 -18.41
C ASN A 336 4.57 23.39 -17.21
N ASN A 337 4.91 22.39 -16.37
CA ASN A 337 5.66 22.56 -15.11
C ASN A 337 5.03 23.61 -14.17
N PHE A 338 5.69 23.93 -13.06
CA PHE A 338 5.21 24.96 -12.14
C PHE A 338 5.16 26.32 -12.83
N GLN A 339 4.00 26.98 -12.77
CA GLN A 339 3.81 28.33 -13.31
C GLN A 339 3.33 29.29 -12.22
N GLN A 340 3.71 30.57 -12.36
CA GLN A 340 3.30 31.60 -11.41
C GLN A 340 3.08 32.96 -12.08
N VAL A 341 2.10 33.71 -11.58
CA VAL A 341 1.92 35.14 -11.89
C VAL A 341 1.68 35.86 -10.57
N SER A 342 2.57 36.78 -10.20
CA SER A 342 2.49 37.41 -8.88
C SER A 342 2.80 38.90 -8.85
N PHE A 343 2.19 39.57 -7.87
CA PHE A 343 2.30 41.00 -7.62
C PHE A 343 2.56 41.28 -6.14
N VAL A 344 3.55 42.13 -5.87
CA VAL A 344 3.89 42.63 -4.53
C VAL A 344 3.78 44.15 -4.57
N ASN A 345 2.83 44.73 -3.86
CA ASN A 345 2.59 46.19 -3.86
C ASN A 345 2.47 46.75 -5.30
N SER A 346 1.69 46.06 -6.15
CA SER A 346 1.54 46.36 -7.59
C SER A 346 2.78 46.18 -8.46
N ILE A 347 3.93 45.77 -7.92
CA ILE A 347 5.13 45.40 -8.68
C ILE A 347 4.95 43.98 -9.23
N ALA A 348 5.21 43.78 -10.53
CA ALA A 348 5.16 42.47 -11.15
C ALA A 348 6.41 41.64 -10.78
N THR A 349 6.24 40.62 -9.94
CA THR A 349 7.31 39.69 -9.56
C THR A 349 7.34 38.50 -10.52
N THR A 350 7.79 38.74 -11.75
CA THR A 350 7.78 37.76 -12.85
C THR A 350 8.64 36.52 -12.59
N LYS A 351 9.67 36.63 -11.76
CA LYS A 351 10.52 35.51 -11.30
C LYS A 351 10.03 34.92 -9.97
N GLY A 352 8.98 35.47 -9.37
CA GLY A 352 8.36 34.98 -8.15
C GLY A 352 9.11 35.43 -6.90
N GLY A 353 9.41 34.48 -6.02
CA GLY A 353 10.15 34.74 -4.77
C GLY A 353 9.45 34.19 -3.54
N ARG A 354 9.83 34.72 -2.37
CA ARG A 354 9.45 34.16 -1.07
C ARG A 354 7.94 34.16 -0.80
N HIS A 355 7.19 35.10 -1.36
CA HIS A 355 5.71 35.14 -1.26
C HIS A 355 5.06 34.03 -2.06
N VAL A 356 5.58 33.72 -3.26
CA VAL A 356 5.09 32.62 -4.09
C VAL A 356 5.40 31.28 -3.42
N ASP A 357 6.64 31.09 -2.95
CA ASP A 357 7.03 29.88 -2.23
C ASP A 357 6.17 29.67 -0.98
N TYR A 358 5.94 30.74 -0.20
CA TYR A 358 5.09 30.70 0.99
C TYR A 358 3.68 30.16 0.70
N ILE A 359 3.06 30.62 -0.39
CA ILE A 359 1.73 30.14 -0.81
C ILE A 359 1.77 28.73 -1.39
N ALA A 360 2.73 28.45 -2.29
CA ALA A 360 2.85 27.16 -2.95
C ALA A 360 3.11 26.04 -1.93
N ASP A 361 4.00 26.26 -0.97
CA ASP A 361 4.34 25.28 0.06
C ASP A 361 3.15 24.97 1.00
N MET A 362 2.34 25.98 1.33
CA MET A 362 1.10 25.78 2.10
C MET A 362 0.11 24.86 1.38
N ILE A 363 -0.07 25.07 0.06
CA ILE A 363 -0.97 24.23 -0.76
C ILE A 363 -0.39 22.82 -0.93
N ILE A 364 0.90 22.69 -1.24
CA ILE A 364 1.58 21.39 -1.45
C ILE A 364 1.52 20.54 -0.18
N LYS A 365 1.74 21.13 0.99
CA LYS A 365 1.69 20.42 2.27
C LYS A 365 0.34 19.74 2.50
N GLN A 366 -0.76 20.37 2.07
CA GLN A 366 -2.10 19.79 2.18
C GLN A 366 -2.36 18.75 1.07
N LEU A 367 -2.02 19.08 -0.19
CA LEU A 367 -2.25 18.18 -1.32
C LEU A 367 -1.46 16.88 -1.22
N ILE A 368 -0.24 16.89 -0.68
CA ILE A 368 0.59 15.69 -0.58
C ILE A 368 -0.04 14.64 0.36
N GLU A 369 -0.77 15.05 1.40
CA GLU A 369 -1.48 14.13 2.29
C GLU A 369 -2.63 13.44 1.55
N VAL A 370 -3.40 14.22 0.76
CA VAL A 370 -4.48 13.69 -0.09
C VAL A 370 -3.93 12.73 -1.14
N VAL A 371 -2.84 13.10 -1.81
CA VAL A 371 -2.17 12.28 -2.82
C VAL A 371 -1.63 10.99 -2.20
N LYS A 372 -0.97 11.03 -1.04
CA LYS A 372 -0.49 9.83 -0.34
C LYS A 372 -1.62 8.90 0.06
N LYS A 373 -2.75 9.44 0.51
CA LYS A 373 -3.94 8.67 0.87
C LYS A 373 -4.56 7.97 -0.35
N LYS A 374 -4.53 8.60 -1.53
CA LYS A 374 -5.02 8.04 -2.80
C LYS A 374 -4.01 7.12 -3.50
N ASN A 375 -2.69 7.34 -3.36
CA ASN A 375 -1.61 6.57 -4.01
C ASN A 375 -1.03 5.45 -3.13
N LYS A 376 -1.87 4.65 -2.47
CA LYS A 376 -1.42 3.58 -1.58
C LYS A 376 -0.65 2.52 -2.37
N GLY A 377 0.62 2.29 -2.00
CA GLY A 377 1.48 1.28 -2.65
C GLY A 377 2.03 1.67 -4.03
N GLY A 378 1.77 2.90 -4.49
CA GLY A 378 2.39 3.45 -5.69
C GLY A 378 3.78 4.02 -5.43
N ILE A 379 4.36 4.70 -6.43
CA ILE A 379 5.66 5.36 -6.28
C ILE A 379 5.61 6.46 -5.21
N ASN A 380 6.74 6.71 -4.54
CA ASN A 380 6.82 7.78 -3.55
C ASN A 380 6.81 9.16 -4.22
N ILE A 381 5.81 9.99 -3.90
CA ILE A 381 5.62 11.31 -4.50
C ILE A 381 6.24 12.38 -3.61
N LYS A 382 7.16 13.18 -4.17
CA LYS A 382 7.89 14.26 -3.50
C LYS A 382 7.20 15.62 -3.68
N PRO A 383 7.37 16.59 -2.76
CA PRO A 383 6.73 17.92 -2.84
C PRO A 383 6.91 18.65 -4.17
N PHE A 384 8.13 18.63 -4.75
CA PHE A 384 8.39 19.29 -6.04
C PHE A 384 7.60 18.67 -7.21
N GLN A 385 7.24 17.38 -7.13
CA GLN A 385 6.44 16.72 -8.17
C GLN A 385 5.00 17.22 -8.14
N VAL A 386 4.46 17.50 -6.95
CA VAL A 386 3.16 18.16 -6.82
C VAL A 386 3.25 19.61 -7.31
N ARG A 387 4.33 20.33 -6.94
CA ARG A 387 4.59 21.70 -7.37
C ARG A 387 4.55 21.85 -8.89
N ASN A 388 5.15 20.92 -9.63
CA ASN A 388 5.20 20.97 -11.09
C ASN A 388 3.83 20.87 -11.79
N HIS A 389 2.77 20.47 -11.07
CA HIS A 389 1.41 20.39 -11.62
C HIS A 389 0.52 21.57 -11.18
N MET A 390 1.11 22.62 -10.60
CA MET A 390 0.39 23.78 -10.08
C MET A 390 0.70 25.04 -10.89
N TRP A 391 -0.33 25.83 -11.15
CA TRP A 391 -0.23 27.22 -11.57
C TRP A 391 -0.81 28.11 -10.48
N VAL A 392 0.01 29.01 -9.94
CA VAL A 392 -0.35 29.85 -8.79
C VAL A 392 -0.38 31.33 -9.18
N PHE A 393 -1.44 32.03 -8.79
CA PHE A 393 -1.58 33.47 -8.94
C PHE A 393 -1.58 34.12 -7.55
N VAL A 394 -0.79 35.17 -7.35
CA VAL A 394 -0.67 35.84 -6.03
C VAL A 394 -0.68 37.35 -6.19
N ASN A 395 -1.65 38.04 -5.59
CA ASN A 395 -1.59 39.50 -5.40
C ASN A 395 -1.48 39.79 -3.91
N CYS A 396 -0.44 40.52 -3.49
CA CYS A 396 -0.22 40.77 -2.08
C CYS A 396 0.35 42.16 -1.74
N LEU A 397 0.06 42.60 -0.52
CA LEU A 397 0.60 43.83 0.08
C LEU A 397 1.59 43.47 1.19
N ILE A 398 2.85 43.82 1.00
CA ILE A 398 3.98 43.45 1.87
C ILE A 398 4.59 44.71 2.49
N GLU A 399 4.85 44.68 3.79
CA GLU A 399 5.55 45.76 4.49
C GLU A 399 7.02 45.80 4.11
N ASN A 400 7.48 46.95 3.60
CA ASN A 400 8.88 47.23 3.27
C ASN A 400 9.59 46.07 2.51
N PRO A 401 9.06 45.64 1.34
CA PRO A 401 9.58 44.47 0.63
C PRO A 401 11.04 44.66 0.19
N THR A 402 11.78 43.55 0.14
CA THR A 402 13.15 43.49 -0.39
C THR A 402 13.16 42.60 -1.63
N PHE A 403 14.01 42.97 -2.59
CA PHE A 403 14.16 42.27 -3.86
C PHE A 403 15.64 41.94 -4.10
N ASP A 404 15.91 41.03 -5.03
CA ASP A 404 17.28 40.66 -5.41
C ASP A 404 17.98 41.74 -6.26
N SER A 405 17.22 42.53 -6.99
CA SER A 405 17.73 43.60 -7.84
C SER A 405 16.78 44.82 -7.87
N GLN A 406 17.23 45.89 -8.53
CA GLN A 406 16.43 47.09 -8.77
C GLN A 406 15.28 46.88 -9.76
N THR A 407 15.31 45.82 -10.59
CA THR A 407 14.18 45.49 -11.48
C THR A 407 12.97 44.98 -10.70
N LYS A 408 13.19 44.45 -9.48
CA LYS A 408 12.18 43.97 -8.53
C LYS A 408 11.35 42.77 -9.03
N GLU A 409 11.96 41.92 -9.84
CA GLU A 409 11.30 40.74 -10.42
C GLU A 409 11.17 39.56 -9.45
N ASN A 410 12.00 39.52 -8.41
CA ASN A 410 12.04 38.44 -7.42
C ASN A 410 12.15 38.98 -5.98
N MET A 411 11.17 38.66 -5.15
CA MET A 411 11.10 39.15 -3.76
C MET A 411 11.88 38.23 -2.80
N THR A 412 12.76 38.80 -1.99
CA THR A 412 13.68 38.09 -1.10
C THR A 412 13.30 38.14 0.39
N LEU A 413 12.34 38.99 0.77
CA LEU A 413 11.94 39.19 2.16
C LEU A 413 11.43 37.87 2.79
N GLN A 414 11.81 37.59 4.03
CA GLN A 414 11.38 36.37 4.72
C GLN A 414 9.93 36.47 5.20
N ALA A 415 9.19 35.37 5.17
CA ALA A 415 7.75 35.33 5.48
C ALA A 415 7.38 35.90 6.86
N LYS A 416 8.28 35.77 7.85
CA LYS A 416 8.09 36.35 9.20
C LYS A 416 8.01 37.88 9.22
N SER A 417 8.51 38.54 8.18
CA SER A 417 8.62 39.99 8.05
C SER A 417 7.63 40.59 7.06
N PHE A 418 6.68 39.80 6.52
CA PHE A 418 5.69 40.31 5.56
C PHE A 418 4.73 41.36 6.11
N GLY A 419 4.65 41.49 7.44
CA GLY A 419 3.68 42.37 8.11
C GLY A 419 2.24 41.84 8.09
N SER A 420 2.01 40.68 7.48
CA SER A 420 0.72 39.99 7.46
C SER A 420 0.92 38.48 7.28
N LYS A 421 -0.11 37.69 7.59
CA LYS A 421 -0.13 36.24 7.34
C LYS A 421 -1.25 35.93 6.36
N CYS A 422 -0.99 35.04 5.41
CA CYS A 422 -2.04 34.49 4.55
C CYS A 422 -2.64 33.27 5.24
N ALA A 423 -3.94 33.28 5.50
CA ALA A 423 -4.67 32.15 6.07
C ALA A 423 -5.67 31.62 5.03
N LEU A 424 -5.25 30.61 4.27
CA LEU A 424 -6.10 29.96 3.27
C LEU A 424 -7.18 29.11 3.96
N SER A 425 -8.44 29.26 3.55
CA SER A 425 -9.55 28.53 4.15
C SER A 425 -9.53 27.04 3.81
N GLU A 426 -10.14 26.22 4.67
CA GLU A 426 -10.34 24.79 4.38
C GLU A 426 -11.15 24.60 3.09
N LYS A 427 -12.10 25.51 2.80
CA LYS A 427 -12.89 25.49 1.57
C LYS A 427 -12.01 25.68 0.33
N PHE A 428 -11.02 26.57 0.38
CA PHE A 428 -10.06 26.75 -0.70
C PHE A 428 -9.26 25.46 -0.93
N ILE A 429 -8.66 24.89 0.13
CA ILE A 429 -7.86 23.67 0.03
C ILE A 429 -8.68 22.48 -0.49
N ALA A 430 -9.93 22.33 -0.03
CA ALA A 430 -10.84 21.31 -0.51
C ALA A 430 -11.18 21.48 -2.00
N ASN A 431 -11.35 22.71 -2.46
CA ASN A 431 -11.61 23.02 -3.87
C ASN A 431 -10.37 22.79 -4.75
N VAL A 432 -9.16 23.15 -4.27
CA VAL A 432 -7.89 22.88 -4.97
C VAL A 432 -7.65 21.37 -5.08
N SER A 433 -8.00 20.60 -4.04
CA SER A 433 -7.92 19.13 -4.10
C SER A 433 -8.85 18.50 -5.13
N LYS A 434 -9.87 19.24 -5.59
CA LYS A 434 -10.87 18.85 -6.60
C LYS A 434 -10.73 19.63 -7.91
N SER A 435 -9.63 20.35 -8.13
CA SER A 435 -9.40 21.14 -9.35
C SER A 435 -8.80 20.34 -10.51
N GLY A 436 -8.40 19.08 -10.26
CA GLY A 436 -7.72 18.20 -11.22
C GLY A 436 -6.23 18.03 -10.96
N ILE A 437 -5.63 18.82 -10.05
CA ILE A 437 -4.19 18.71 -9.71
C ILE A 437 -3.87 17.32 -9.13
N VAL A 438 -4.70 16.83 -8.20
CA VAL A 438 -4.48 15.52 -7.55
C VAL A 438 -4.59 14.40 -8.58
N GLU A 439 -5.57 14.47 -9.46
CA GLU A 439 -5.78 13.50 -10.54
C GLU A 439 -4.62 13.51 -11.54
N ALA A 440 -4.12 14.68 -11.93
CA ALA A 440 -2.94 14.83 -12.79
C ALA A 440 -1.68 14.21 -12.16
N VAL A 441 -1.43 14.50 -10.87
CA VAL A 441 -0.31 13.92 -10.11
C VAL A 441 -0.41 12.39 -10.03
N LEU A 442 -1.61 11.86 -9.76
CA LEU A 442 -1.84 10.41 -9.68
C LEU A 442 -1.68 9.74 -11.05
N SER A 443 -2.14 10.38 -12.12
CA SER A 443 -1.97 9.91 -13.49
C SER A 443 -0.49 9.85 -13.87
N TRP A 444 0.26 10.92 -13.61
CA TRP A 444 1.71 10.97 -13.77
C TRP A 444 2.41 9.88 -12.95
N ALA A 445 2.01 9.69 -11.69
CA ALA A 445 2.61 8.69 -10.82
C ALA A 445 2.37 7.26 -11.31
N LYS A 446 1.16 6.96 -11.79
CA LYS A 446 0.83 5.68 -12.43
C LYS A 446 1.63 5.46 -13.71
N PHE A 447 1.70 6.48 -14.58
CA PHE A 447 2.48 6.39 -15.81
C PHE A 447 3.97 6.14 -15.54
N LYS A 448 4.53 6.84 -14.54
CA LYS A 448 5.92 6.68 -14.13
C LYS A 448 6.18 5.29 -13.56
N ALA A 449 5.29 4.79 -12.69
CA ALA A 449 5.33 3.43 -12.17
C ALA A 449 5.30 2.41 -13.31
N GLN A 450 4.35 2.54 -14.25
CA GLN A 450 4.25 1.66 -15.40
C GLN A 450 5.54 1.69 -16.25
N SER A 451 6.07 2.87 -16.54
CA SER A 451 7.33 3.02 -17.29
C SER A 451 8.52 2.33 -16.61
N GLU A 452 8.57 2.30 -15.27
CA GLU A 452 9.62 1.57 -14.53
C GLU A 452 9.44 0.05 -14.58
N ILE A 453 8.20 -0.46 -14.55
CA ILE A 453 7.92 -1.89 -14.83
C ILE A 453 8.29 -2.24 -16.27
N ASP A 454 7.91 -1.41 -17.24
CA ASP A 454 8.18 -1.68 -18.66
C ASP A 454 9.69 -1.80 -18.93
N LYS A 455 10.50 -0.99 -18.26
CA LYS A 455 11.98 -1.07 -18.34
C LYS A 455 12.55 -2.38 -17.79
N LYS A 456 11.81 -3.07 -16.92
CA LYS A 456 12.15 -4.40 -16.38
C LYS A 456 11.65 -5.55 -17.26
N GLY A 457 10.97 -5.26 -18.39
CA GLY A 457 10.59 -6.27 -19.36
C GLY A 457 11.78 -7.09 -19.86
N GLY A 458 11.52 -8.36 -20.17
CA GLY A 458 12.50 -9.26 -20.77
C GLY A 458 12.87 -8.82 -22.19
N LYS A 459 14.06 -9.19 -22.63
CA LYS A 459 14.50 -9.04 -24.02
C LYS A 459 14.93 -10.40 -24.55
N LYS A 460 14.70 -10.65 -25.85
CA LYS A 460 15.24 -11.84 -26.51
C LYS A 460 16.76 -11.76 -26.51
N SER A 461 17.40 -12.61 -25.72
CA SER A 461 18.85 -12.72 -25.60
C SER A 461 19.28 -14.17 -25.56
N SER A 462 20.33 -14.54 -26.29
CA SER A 462 20.80 -15.93 -26.38
C SER A 462 21.29 -16.51 -25.05
N LYS A 463 21.70 -15.69 -24.07
CA LYS A 463 22.11 -16.16 -22.74
C LYS A 463 21.64 -15.22 -21.64
N ILE A 464 21.25 -15.80 -20.50
CA ILE A 464 20.89 -15.07 -19.28
C ILE A 464 22.00 -15.23 -18.24
N LYS A 465 22.56 -14.10 -17.79
CA LYS A 465 23.54 -14.07 -16.70
C LYS A 465 22.84 -13.86 -15.35
N ASN A 466 23.48 -14.33 -14.28
CA ASN A 466 23.09 -14.16 -12.87
C ASN A 466 21.79 -14.89 -12.44
N LEU A 467 21.47 -16.02 -13.06
CA LEU A 467 20.37 -16.91 -12.63
C LEU A 467 20.88 -18.36 -12.52
N PRO A 468 21.57 -18.73 -11.43
CA PRO A 468 22.24 -20.04 -11.31
C PRO A 468 21.28 -21.22 -11.23
N LYS A 469 20.01 -21.00 -10.86
CA LYS A 469 18.99 -22.06 -10.78
C LYS A 469 18.37 -22.43 -12.14
N LEU A 470 18.58 -21.60 -13.17
CA LEU A 470 18.05 -21.86 -14.52
C LEU A 470 18.93 -22.88 -15.25
N GLU A 471 18.35 -23.98 -15.67
CA GLU A 471 18.93 -24.84 -16.71
C GLU A 471 18.40 -24.33 -18.05
N ASP A 472 19.22 -23.59 -18.79
CA ASP A 472 18.78 -22.94 -20.02
C ASP A 472 18.83 -23.92 -21.21
N ALA A 473 17.78 -23.96 -22.05
CA ALA A 473 17.80 -24.73 -23.28
C ALA A 473 18.85 -24.17 -24.25
N ASN A 474 19.57 -25.03 -24.98
CA ASN A 474 20.65 -24.57 -25.85
C ASN A 474 20.15 -23.62 -26.96
N GLU A 475 18.93 -23.80 -27.46
CA GLU A 475 18.31 -22.95 -28.49
C GLU A 475 17.47 -21.79 -27.93
N ALA A 476 17.39 -21.63 -26.60
CA ALA A 476 16.63 -20.56 -25.98
C ALA A 476 17.15 -19.17 -26.42
N GLY A 477 16.23 -18.31 -26.85
CA GLY A 477 16.57 -16.98 -27.37
C GLY A 477 17.26 -16.94 -28.75
N LYS A 478 17.44 -18.09 -29.44
CA LYS A 478 17.99 -18.15 -30.81
C LYS A 478 16.89 -18.21 -31.88
N ALA A 479 17.20 -18.65 -33.10
CA ALA A 479 16.25 -18.80 -34.19
C ALA A 479 15.12 -19.79 -33.85
N ASN A 480 15.47 -20.91 -33.20
CA ASN A 480 14.53 -21.98 -32.83
C ASN A 480 13.85 -21.79 -31.47
N SER A 481 13.97 -20.61 -30.86
CA SER A 481 13.41 -20.29 -29.53
C SER A 481 11.90 -20.53 -29.40
N TYR A 482 11.13 -20.37 -30.48
CA TYR A 482 9.69 -20.62 -30.48
C TYR A 482 9.34 -22.13 -30.38
N LEU A 483 10.29 -23.02 -30.65
CA LEU A 483 10.17 -24.46 -30.43
C LEU A 483 10.60 -24.86 -29.00
N CYS A 484 11.30 -23.97 -28.29
CA CYS A 484 11.78 -24.26 -26.95
C CYS A 484 10.65 -24.20 -25.92
N THR A 485 10.68 -25.14 -24.97
CA THR A 485 9.76 -25.25 -23.84
C THR A 485 10.51 -25.02 -22.52
N LEU A 486 10.02 -24.08 -21.71
CA LEU A 486 10.51 -23.86 -20.35
C LEU A 486 9.65 -24.67 -19.37
N ILE A 487 10.25 -25.62 -18.68
CA ILE A 487 9.60 -26.39 -17.62
C ILE A 487 9.73 -25.62 -16.30
N LEU A 488 8.61 -25.17 -15.74
CA LEU A 488 8.54 -24.53 -14.43
C LEU A 488 8.21 -25.58 -13.38
N THR A 489 9.12 -25.79 -12.43
CA THR A 489 8.99 -26.87 -11.44
C THR A 489 8.64 -26.33 -10.05
N GLU A 490 7.87 -27.09 -9.27
CA GLU A 490 7.61 -26.79 -7.86
C GLU A 490 8.83 -27.14 -6.99
N GLY A 491 9.65 -26.13 -6.66
CA GLY A 491 10.84 -26.31 -5.85
C GLY A 491 11.98 -27.07 -6.53
N ASP A 492 13.05 -27.30 -5.76
CA ASP A 492 14.28 -27.94 -6.25
C ASP A 492 14.13 -29.47 -6.38
N SER A 493 13.18 -30.10 -5.66
CA SER A 493 12.89 -31.53 -5.77
C SER A 493 12.34 -31.90 -7.15
N ALA A 494 11.30 -31.18 -7.61
CA ALA A 494 10.73 -31.37 -8.94
C ALA A 494 11.73 -30.98 -10.05
N LYS A 495 12.62 -30.00 -9.80
CA LYS A 495 13.72 -29.66 -10.73
C LYS A 495 14.61 -30.88 -11.03
N SER A 496 15.03 -31.62 -10.01
CA SER A 496 15.87 -32.81 -10.19
C SER A 496 15.23 -33.87 -11.07
N LEU A 497 13.91 -34.04 -10.97
CA LEU A 497 13.15 -34.94 -11.83
C LEU A 497 13.15 -34.45 -13.28
N ALA A 498 12.85 -33.17 -13.51
CA ALA A 498 12.87 -32.58 -14.85
C ALA A 498 14.26 -32.66 -15.50
N VAL A 499 15.33 -32.38 -14.76
CA VAL A 499 16.72 -32.48 -15.24
C VAL A 499 17.09 -33.92 -15.60
N SER A 500 16.58 -34.91 -14.86
CA SER A 500 16.74 -36.32 -15.22
C SER A 500 16.03 -36.65 -16.54
N GLY A 501 14.83 -36.09 -16.75
CA GLY A 501 14.06 -36.17 -17.99
C GLY A 501 14.76 -35.54 -19.19
N LEU A 502 15.48 -34.41 -19.00
CA LEU A 502 16.29 -33.78 -20.05
C LEU A 502 17.37 -34.72 -20.63
N GLY A 503 17.81 -35.72 -19.85
CA GLY A 503 18.72 -36.77 -20.34
C GLY A 503 18.11 -37.65 -21.44
N VAL A 504 16.79 -37.64 -21.62
CA VAL A 504 16.05 -38.37 -22.65
C VAL A 504 15.65 -37.45 -23.79
N ILE A 505 14.95 -36.34 -23.49
CA ILE A 505 14.37 -35.45 -24.51
C ILE A 505 15.37 -34.42 -25.07
N GLY A 506 16.58 -34.36 -24.50
CA GLY A 506 17.64 -33.45 -24.91
C GLY A 506 17.54 -32.06 -24.28
N ARG A 507 18.67 -31.33 -24.29
CA ARG A 507 18.79 -29.98 -23.73
C ARG A 507 18.59 -28.86 -24.76
N ASP A 508 18.42 -29.21 -26.03
CA ASP A 508 18.37 -28.20 -27.09
C ASP A 508 17.09 -27.38 -27.04
N LEU A 509 15.95 -28.06 -26.84
CA LEU A 509 14.62 -27.46 -26.88
C LEU A 509 13.98 -27.33 -25.48
N TYR A 510 14.59 -27.83 -24.42
CA TYR A 510 13.97 -27.86 -23.09
C TYR A 510 14.87 -27.23 -22.02
N GLY A 511 14.31 -26.28 -21.29
CA GLY A 511 14.92 -25.64 -20.14
C GLY A 511 14.12 -25.89 -18.87
N VAL A 512 14.73 -25.69 -17.70
CA VAL A 512 14.08 -25.94 -16.40
C VAL A 512 14.35 -24.79 -15.44
N PHE A 513 13.31 -24.30 -14.75
CA PHE A 513 13.43 -23.30 -13.70
C PHE A 513 12.55 -23.63 -12.48
N PRO A 514 13.13 -23.76 -11.27
CA PRO A 514 12.36 -24.04 -10.06
C PRO A 514 11.74 -22.79 -9.46
N LEU A 515 10.44 -22.88 -9.15
CA LEU A 515 9.73 -21.87 -8.40
C LEU A 515 10.06 -21.96 -6.91
N ARG A 516 10.23 -20.81 -6.23
CA ARG A 516 10.54 -20.76 -4.78
C ARG A 516 9.34 -21.04 -3.86
N GLY A 517 8.16 -21.29 -4.42
CA GLY A 517 6.90 -21.53 -3.69
C GLY A 517 5.71 -20.90 -4.42
N LYS A 518 4.64 -20.59 -3.67
CA LYS A 518 3.43 -19.95 -4.22
C LYS A 518 3.76 -18.61 -4.88
N LEU A 519 3.35 -18.47 -6.13
CA LEU A 519 3.56 -17.25 -6.90
C LEU A 519 2.72 -16.09 -6.35
N LEU A 520 3.19 -14.86 -6.50
CA LEU A 520 2.41 -13.68 -6.12
C LEU A 520 1.19 -13.54 -7.06
N ASN A 521 -0.01 -13.38 -6.50
CA ASN A 521 -1.18 -12.99 -7.30
C ASN A 521 -1.00 -11.54 -7.81
N VAL A 522 -0.68 -11.41 -9.09
CA VAL A 522 -0.28 -10.14 -9.72
C VAL A 522 -1.43 -9.16 -10.00
N ARG A 523 -2.67 -9.64 -10.10
CA ARG A 523 -3.83 -8.84 -10.55
C ARG A 523 -4.14 -7.64 -9.65
N GLU A 524 -3.89 -7.81 -8.36
CA GLU A 524 -4.16 -6.80 -7.33
C GLU A 524 -2.90 -6.52 -6.50
N ALA A 525 -1.72 -6.77 -7.08
CA ALA A 525 -0.43 -6.47 -6.46
C ALA A 525 -0.05 -5.01 -6.69
N SER A 526 0.48 -4.36 -5.65
CA SER A 526 1.00 -3.00 -5.77
C SER A 526 2.24 -2.96 -6.66
N PHE A 527 2.52 -1.79 -7.25
CA PHE A 527 3.75 -1.56 -8.03
C PHE A 527 5.00 -2.01 -7.25
N LYS A 528 5.07 -1.65 -5.96
CA LYS A 528 6.18 -2.03 -5.10
C LYS A 528 6.33 -3.56 -5.00
N GLN A 529 5.22 -4.27 -4.73
CA GLN A 529 5.24 -5.74 -4.64
C GLN A 529 5.70 -6.39 -5.95
N LEU A 530 5.24 -5.92 -7.10
CA LEU A 530 5.66 -6.44 -8.40
C LEU A 530 7.13 -6.12 -8.69
N ALA A 531 7.55 -4.88 -8.44
CA ALA A 531 8.91 -4.41 -8.72
C ALA A 531 9.97 -5.10 -7.84
N GLU A 532 9.63 -5.45 -6.60
CA GLU A 532 10.52 -6.12 -5.63
C GLU A 532 10.43 -7.66 -5.69
N ASN A 533 9.41 -8.23 -6.35
CA ASN A 533 9.28 -9.67 -6.46
C ASN A 533 10.30 -10.25 -7.45
N ALA A 534 11.38 -10.83 -6.93
CA ALA A 534 12.44 -11.41 -7.75
C ALA A 534 11.94 -12.54 -8.65
N GLU A 535 10.95 -13.33 -8.21
CA GLU A 535 10.47 -14.50 -8.95
C GLU A 535 9.76 -14.11 -10.25
N ILE A 536 8.82 -13.17 -10.16
CA ILE A 536 8.12 -12.63 -11.33
C ILE A 536 9.13 -12.00 -12.30
N ASN A 537 10.07 -11.19 -11.80
CA ASN A 537 11.09 -10.56 -12.64
C ASN A 537 11.99 -11.60 -13.33
N ASN A 538 12.31 -12.71 -12.66
CA ASN A 538 13.06 -13.82 -13.24
C ASN A 538 12.27 -14.50 -14.35
N LEU A 539 11.00 -14.84 -14.14
CA LEU A 539 10.15 -15.46 -15.16
C LEU A 539 10.02 -14.58 -16.41
N VAL A 540 9.76 -13.29 -16.22
CA VAL A 540 9.69 -12.30 -17.32
C VAL A 540 10.99 -12.28 -18.13
N LYS A 541 12.14 -12.31 -17.45
CA LYS A 541 13.46 -12.32 -18.08
C LYS A 541 13.76 -13.65 -18.79
N ILE A 542 13.44 -14.78 -18.18
CA ILE A 542 13.71 -16.13 -18.70
C ILE A 542 12.90 -16.41 -19.96
N ILE A 543 11.61 -16.08 -19.94
CA ILE A 543 10.69 -16.27 -21.06
C ILE A 543 10.89 -15.16 -22.12
N GLY A 544 11.46 -14.01 -21.76
CA GLY A 544 11.64 -12.88 -22.66
C GLY A 544 10.35 -12.09 -22.90
N LEU A 545 9.45 -12.08 -21.92
CA LEU A 545 8.17 -11.39 -21.97
C LEU A 545 8.36 -9.88 -21.90
N GLN A 546 7.69 -9.15 -22.79
CA GLN A 546 7.74 -7.69 -22.84
C GLN A 546 6.40 -7.13 -22.38
N TYR A 547 6.44 -6.28 -21.34
CA TYR A 547 5.25 -5.52 -20.95
C TYR A 547 4.79 -4.63 -22.12
N LYS A 548 3.46 -4.47 -22.27
CA LYS A 548 2.78 -3.78 -23.38
C LYS A 548 2.81 -4.44 -24.75
N LYS A 549 3.61 -5.47 -24.97
CA LYS A 549 3.55 -6.25 -26.21
C LYS A 549 2.34 -7.20 -26.15
N LYS A 550 1.49 -7.15 -27.17
CA LYS A 550 0.44 -8.15 -27.38
C LYS A 550 1.00 -9.30 -28.21
N TYR A 551 0.81 -10.53 -27.73
CA TYR A 551 1.26 -11.74 -28.41
C TYR A 551 0.04 -12.43 -29.01
N THR A 552 -0.19 -12.23 -30.30
CA THR A 552 -1.44 -12.65 -30.96
C THR A 552 -1.23 -13.71 -32.03
N THR A 553 -0.01 -13.83 -32.54
CA THR A 553 0.34 -14.73 -33.65
C THR A 553 1.52 -15.63 -33.29
N MET A 554 1.72 -16.71 -34.06
CA MET A 554 2.91 -17.56 -33.93
C MET A 554 4.21 -16.79 -34.21
N GLU A 555 4.17 -15.75 -35.05
CA GLU A 555 5.33 -14.89 -35.31
C GLU A 555 5.72 -14.09 -34.06
N ASP A 556 4.74 -13.68 -33.25
CA ASP A 556 5.01 -12.99 -31.98
C ASP A 556 5.78 -13.88 -31.01
N LEU A 557 5.52 -15.19 -30.99
CA LEU A 557 6.23 -16.16 -30.15
C LEU A 557 7.71 -16.25 -30.50
N LYS A 558 8.10 -16.00 -31.76
CA LYS A 558 9.53 -15.95 -32.15
C LYS A 558 10.29 -14.81 -31.46
N THR A 559 9.60 -13.83 -30.88
CA THR A 559 10.24 -12.78 -30.10
C THR A 559 10.52 -13.17 -28.64
N LEU A 560 10.01 -14.31 -28.19
CA LEU A 560 10.28 -14.86 -26.87
C LEU A 560 11.59 -15.66 -26.85
N ARG A 561 12.07 -15.93 -25.65
CA ARG A 561 13.16 -16.87 -25.38
C ARG A 561 12.70 -18.33 -25.47
N TYR A 562 11.46 -18.56 -25.07
CA TYR A 562 10.75 -19.84 -25.05
C TYR A 562 9.37 -19.63 -25.64
N GLY A 563 9.01 -20.42 -26.65
CA GLY A 563 7.68 -20.37 -27.27
C GLY A 563 6.62 -21.11 -26.47
N LYS A 564 7.02 -21.91 -25.48
CA LYS A 564 6.12 -22.68 -24.61
C LYS A 564 6.60 -22.66 -23.16
N VAL A 565 5.66 -22.79 -22.25
CA VAL A 565 5.89 -22.98 -20.82
C VAL A 565 5.10 -24.20 -20.38
N MET A 566 5.82 -25.16 -19.80
CA MET A 566 5.25 -26.38 -19.25
C MET A 566 5.27 -26.28 -17.73
N ILE A 567 4.10 -26.43 -17.09
CA ILE A 567 3.95 -26.38 -15.65
C ILE A 567 4.10 -27.81 -15.10
N MET A 568 5.05 -28.00 -14.19
CA MET A 568 5.36 -29.29 -13.60
C MET A 568 5.37 -29.16 -12.06
N THR A 569 4.18 -29.27 -11.48
CA THR A 569 3.97 -29.21 -10.03
C THR A 569 3.74 -30.59 -9.46
N ASP A 570 3.81 -30.69 -8.13
CA ASP A 570 3.31 -31.89 -7.47
C ASP A 570 1.82 -32.08 -7.80
N GLN A 571 1.37 -33.33 -7.94
CA GLN A 571 -0.02 -33.66 -8.26
C GLN A 571 -0.87 -33.69 -7.00
N ASP A 572 -0.79 -32.58 -6.26
CA ASP A 572 -1.56 -32.28 -5.08
C ASP A 572 -2.30 -30.94 -5.24
N GLN A 573 -3.09 -30.60 -4.23
CA GLN A 573 -3.91 -29.39 -4.24
C GLN A 573 -3.06 -28.11 -4.25
N ASP A 574 -1.92 -28.06 -3.55
CA ASP A 574 -1.07 -26.87 -3.52
C ASP A 574 -0.38 -26.64 -4.89
N GLY A 575 -0.04 -27.72 -5.60
CA GLY A 575 0.38 -27.71 -6.99
C GLY A 575 -0.66 -27.11 -7.92
N SER A 576 -1.93 -27.51 -7.81
CA SER A 576 -3.06 -26.92 -8.56
C SER A 576 -3.18 -25.40 -8.33
N HIS A 577 -2.92 -24.92 -7.11
CA HIS A 577 -2.90 -23.48 -6.86
C HIS A 577 -1.72 -22.76 -7.55
N ILE A 578 -0.54 -23.37 -7.61
CA ILE A 578 0.60 -22.82 -8.34
C ILE A 578 0.29 -22.74 -9.84
N LYS A 579 -0.31 -23.79 -10.43
CA LYS A 579 -0.80 -23.78 -11.82
C LYS A 579 -1.73 -22.59 -12.05
N GLY A 580 -2.73 -22.42 -11.18
CA GLY A 580 -3.70 -21.32 -11.28
C GLY A 580 -3.06 -19.93 -11.14
N LEU A 581 -2.10 -19.75 -10.23
CA LEU A 581 -1.38 -18.48 -10.07
C LEU A 581 -0.51 -18.13 -11.29
N LEU A 582 0.12 -19.13 -11.93
CA LEU A 582 0.86 -18.96 -13.19
C LEU A 582 -0.08 -18.58 -14.34
N ILE A 583 -1.21 -19.27 -14.48
CA ILE A 583 -2.25 -18.94 -15.46
C ILE A 583 -2.74 -17.50 -15.25
N ASN A 584 -3.05 -17.11 -14.02
CA ASN A 584 -3.47 -15.75 -13.69
C ASN A 584 -2.34 -14.72 -13.93
N PHE A 585 -1.08 -15.08 -13.71
CA PHE A 585 0.06 -14.22 -14.01
C PHE A 585 0.15 -13.90 -15.51
N ILE A 586 0.01 -14.91 -16.36
CA ILE A 586 0.00 -14.72 -17.81
C ILE A 586 -1.28 -13.98 -18.23
N HIS A 587 -2.47 -14.42 -17.79
CA HIS A 587 -3.74 -13.76 -18.11
C HIS A 587 -3.76 -12.26 -17.75
N THR A 588 -3.18 -11.89 -16.60
CA THR A 588 -3.22 -10.49 -16.14
C THR A 588 -2.38 -9.58 -17.03
N ASN A 589 -1.22 -10.07 -17.50
CA ASN A 589 -0.23 -9.23 -18.18
C ASN A 589 -0.23 -9.41 -19.71
N TRP A 590 -0.54 -10.62 -20.19
CA TRP A 590 -0.52 -11.05 -21.60
C TRP A 590 -1.66 -12.04 -21.88
N PRO A 591 -2.94 -11.64 -21.75
CA PRO A 591 -4.09 -12.55 -21.94
C PRO A 591 -4.12 -13.20 -23.32
N GLU A 592 -3.69 -12.49 -24.37
CA GLU A 592 -3.66 -13.03 -25.73
C GLU A 592 -2.72 -14.24 -25.88
N LEU A 593 -1.72 -14.36 -25.01
CA LEU A 593 -0.79 -15.49 -25.01
C LEU A 593 -1.48 -16.80 -24.62
N LEU A 594 -2.53 -16.74 -23.78
CA LEU A 594 -3.32 -17.91 -23.40
C LEU A 594 -4.17 -18.48 -24.54
N ARG A 595 -4.40 -17.68 -25.59
CA ARG A 595 -5.12 -18.08 -26.81
C ARG A 595 -4.25 -18.87 -27.78
N LEU A 596 -2.94 -18.88 -27.55
CA LEU A 596 -1.95 -19.64 -28.30
C LEU A 596 -1.60 -20.93 -27.52
N PRO A 597 -1.05 -21.97 -28.17
CA PRO A 597 -0.60 -23.19 -27.50
C PRO A 597 0.72 -22.94 -26.74
N PHE A 598 0.70 -21.98 -25.81
CA PHE A 598 1.84 -21.50 -25.04
C PHE A 598 1.96 -22.22 -23.70
N LEU A 599 0.84 -22.50 -23.02
CA LEU A 599 0.84 -23.22 -21.74
C LEU A 599 0.56 -24.71 -21.92
N GLU A 600 1.42 -25.51 -21.30
CA GLU A 600 1.30 -26.96 -21.20
C GLU A 600 1.44 -27.35 -19.71
N GLU A 601 0.98 -28.53 -19.38
CA GLU A 601 1.14 -29.14 -18.06
C GLU A 601 1.79 -30.52 -18.20
N PHE A 602 2.62 -30.87 -17.22
CA PHE A 602 3.17 -32.20 -17.07
C PHE A 602 2.49 -32.93 -15.89
N ILE A 603 1.66 -33.92 -16.22
CA ILE A 603 0.99 -34.77 -15.21
C ILE A 603 1.83 -35.99 -14.86
N THR A 604 1.67 -36.52 -13.65
CA THR A 604 2.28 -37.79 -13.24
C THR A 604 1.24 -38.69 -12.56
N PRO A 605 1.41 -40.02 -12.57
CA PRO A 605 0.52 -40.91 -11.84
C PRO A 605 0.49 -40.58 -10.35
N ILE A 606 -0.70 -40.61 -9.74
CA ILE A 606 -0.88 -40.40 -8.29
C ILE A 606 -0.89 -41.71 -7.51
N VAL A 607 -1.24 -42.84 -8.15
CA VAL A 607 -1.26 -44.17 -7.54
C VAL A 607 -0.73 -45.18 -8.56
N LYS A 608 0.11 -46.11 -8.12
CA LYS A 608 0.50 -47.29 -8.90
C LYS A 608 0.15 -48.56 -8.16
N ALA A 609 -0.56 -49.47 -8.83
CA ALA A 609 -0.82 -50.82 -8.35
C ALA A 609 0.12 -51.80 -9.07
N THR A 610 0.96 -52.50 -8.32
CA THR A 610 1.98 -53.41 -8.86
C THR A 610 1.73 -54.85 -8.44
N LYS A 611 1.71 -55.79 -9.39
CA LYS A 611 1.64 -57.23 -9.14
C LYS A 611 2.55 -57.96 -10.11
N LYS A 612 3.67 -58.50 -9.60
CA LYS A 612 4.75 -59.09 -10.43
C LYS A 612 5.20 -58.09 -11.50
N ASP A 613 5.07 -58.43 -12.79
CA ASP A 613 5.45 -57.57 -13.92
C ASP A 613 4.33 -56.61 -14.36
N GLN A 614 3.12 -56.74 -13.82
CA GLN A 614 2.01 -55.85 -14.13
C GLN A 614 2.08 -54.59 -13.27
N VAL A 615 2.17 -53.43 -13.92
CA VAL A 615 2.12 -52.11 -13.26
C VAL A 615 0.95 -51.32 -13.86
N LEU A 616 -0.03 -50.99 -13.03
CA LEU A 616 -1.16 -50.13 -13.38
C LEU A 616 -0.91 -48.75 -12.78
N SER A 617 -1.05 -47.70 -13.57
CA SER A 617 -0.85 -46.31 -13.16
C SER A 617 -2.16 -45.54 -13.27
N PHE A 618 -2.54 -44.86 -12.19
CA PHE A 618 -3.77 -44.09 -12.07
C PHE A 618 -3.44 -42.61 -11.87
N TYR A 619 -4.20 -41.74 -12.51
CA TYR A 619 -3.94 -40.29 -12.53
C TYR A 619 -4.99 -39.48 -11.78
N SER A 620 -6.02 -40.14 -11.25
CA SER A 620 -6.97 -39.58 -10.29
C SER A 620 -7.34 -40.63 -9.24
N LEU A 621 -7.72 -40.19 -8.04
CA LEU A 621 -8.13 -41.10 -6.97
C LEU A 621 -9.45 -41.81 -7.32
N PRO A 622 -10.44 -41.13 -7.92
CA PRO A 622 -11.64 -41.82 -8.41
C PRO A 622 -11.33 -42.97 -9.38
N GLU A 623 -10.41 -42.79 -10.33
CA GLU A 623 -10.01 -43.85 -11.28
C GLU A 623 -9.39 -45.07 -10.55
N PHE A 624 -8.65 -44.82 -9.46
CA PHE A 624 -8.08 -45.89 -8.65
C PHE A 624 -9.13 -46.62 -7.81
N GLU A 625 -10.08 -45.89 -7.19
CA GLU A 625 -11.14 -46.48 -6.37
C GLU A 625 -12.15 -47.28 -7.23
N GLU A 626 -12.51 -46.80 -8.42
CA GLU A 626 -13.30 -47.57 -9.40
C GLU A 626 -12.61 -48.91 -9.72
N TRP A 627 -11.32 -48.88 -10.05
CA TRP A 627 -10.56 -50.10 -10.31
C TRP A 627 -10.51 -51.03 -9.09
N LYS A 628 -10.35 -50.47 -7.89
CA LYS A 628 -10.26 -51.23 -6.64
C LYS A 628 -11.57 -51.94 -6.32
N ASN A 629 -12.71 -51.25 -6.49
CA ASN A 629 -14.05 -51.80 -6.29
C ASN A 629 -14.38 -52.88 -7.34
N ASP A 630 -13.95 -52.68 -8.58
CA ASP A 630 -14.19 -53.63 -9.69
C ASP A 630 -13.23 -54.83 -9.69
N THR A 631 -12.20 -54.84 -8.82
CA THR A 631 -11.16 -55.89 -8.79
C THR A 631 -11.19 -56.68 -7.47
N PRO A 632 -11.87 -57.85 -7.42
CA PRO A 632 -12.01 -58.64 -6.18
C PRO A 632 -10.69 -59.04 -5.50
N ASN A 633 -9.60 -59.14 -6.25
CA ASN A 633 -8.27 -59.48 -5.74
C ASN A 633 -7.33 -58.27 -5.65
N HIS A 634 -7.86 -57.05 -5.53
CA HIS A 634 -7.07 -55.81 -5.42
C HIS A 634 -6.06 -55.87 -4.27
N ASN A 635 -6.41 -56.54 -3.17
CA ASN A 635 -5.55 -56.78 -2.00
C ASN A 635 -4.24 -57.55 -2.31
N THR A 636 -4.14 -58.21 -3.48
CA THR A 636 -2.91 -58.89 -3.94
C THR A 636 -1.93 -57.96 -4.67
N PHE A 637 -2.31 -56.72 -4.95
CA PHE A 637 -1.45 -55.71 -5.54
C PHE A 637 -0.73 -54.91 -4.45
N ASN A 638 0.54 -54.56 -4.71
CA ASN A 638 1.25 -53.57 -3.92
C ASN A 638 0.85 -52.18 -4.40
N ILE A 639 0.16 -51.42 -3.55
CA ILE A 639 -0.31 -50.07 -3.86
C ILE A 639 0.71 -49.06 -3.36
N LYS A 640 1.16 -48.17 -4.24
CA LYS A 640 2.06 -47.08 -3.91
C LYS A 640 1.46 -45.74 -4.33
N TYR A 641 1.35 -44.83 -3.37
CA TYR A 641 0.87 -43.47 -3.57
C TYR A 641 2.03 -42.53 -3.91
N TYR A 642 1.82 -41.62 -4.85
CA TYR A 642 2.81 -40.69 -5.40
C TYR A 642 2.28 -39.25 -5.23
N LYS A 643 2.55 -38.64 -4.07
CA LYS A 643 2.01 -37.30 -3.75
C LYS A 643 2.92 -36.16 -4.20
N GLY A 644 4.24 -36.38 -4.25
CA GLY A 644 5.21 -35.40 -4.76
C GLY A 644 6.09 -35.97 -5.87
N LEU A 645 6.52 -35.11 -6.79
CA LEU A 645 7.42 -35.46 -7.89
C LEU A 645 8.76 -36.01 -7.40
N GLY A 646 9.21 -35.58 -6.21
CA GLY A 646 10.42 -36.12 -5.56
C GLY A 646 10.33 -37.60 -5.17
N THR A 647 9.14 -38.19 -5.17
CA THR A 647 8.91 -39.62 -4.82
C THR A 647 9.26 -40.57 -5.98
N SER A 648 9.24 -40.05 -7.21
CA SER A 648 9.54 -40.82 -8.40
C SER A 648 11.06 -41.01 -8.56
N THR A 649 11.45 -42.22 -8.92
CA THR A 649 12.85 -42.55 -9.20
C THR A 649 13.33 -41.91 -10.51
N SER A 650 14.64 -41.76 -10.68
CA SER A 650 15.20 -41.28 -11.96
C SER A 650 14.87 -42.20 -13.14
N LYS A 651 14.56 -43.48 -12.90
CA LYS A 651 14.11 -44.42 -13.95
C LYS A 651 12.69 -44.06 -14.41
N GLU A 652 11.77 -43.91 -13.46
CA GLU A 652 10.39 -43.48 -13.75
C GLU A 652 10.36 -42.10 -14.42
N ALA A 653 11.21 -41.18 -13.97
CA ALA A 653 11.36 -39.88 -14.63
C ALA A 653 11.71 -40.02 -16.12
N LYS A 654 12.64 -40.92 -16.47
CA LYS A 654 12.98 -41.18 -17.87
C LYS A 654 11.81 -41.80 -18.63
N GLU A 655 11.08 -42.74 -18.02
CA GLU A 655 9.89 -43.37 -18.61
C GLU A 655 8.79 -42.34 -18.91
N TYR A 656 8.49 -41.43 -17.96
CA TYR A 656 7.48 -40.37 -18.18
C TYR A 656 7.86 -39.43 -19.33
N PHE A 657 9.15 -39.11 -19.44
CA PHE A 657 9.66 -38.24 -20.50
C PHE A 657 9.80 -38.95 -21.85
N GLN A 658 9.96 -40.28 -21.88
CA GLN A 658 9.86 -41.09 -23.09
C GLN A 658 8.42 -41.13 -23.61
N ASP A 659 7.44 -41.26 -22.71
CA ASP A 659 6.01 -41.19 -23.01
C ASP A 659 5.44 -39.77 -22.77
N MET A 660 6.07 -38.78 -23.41
CA MET A 660 5.65 -37.37 -23.29
C MET A 660 4.22 -37.16 -23.81
N GLU A 661 3.74 -38.00 -24.72
CA GLU A 661 2.39 -37.91 -25.28
C GLU A 661 1.30 -38.16 -24.23
N ARG A 662 1.54 -39.07 -23.28
CA ARG A 662 0.63 -39.34 -22.16
C ARG A 662 0.69 -38.25 -21.07
N HIS A 663 1.89 -37.77 -20.77
CA HIS A 663 2.15 -36.91 -19.60
C HIS A 663 1.98 -35.41 -19.91
N ARG A 664 2.00 -35.02 -21.19
CA ARG A 664 1.81 -33.62 -21.61
C ARG A 664 0.33 -33.33 -21.90
N ILE A 665 -0.24 -32.41 -21.13
CA ILE A 665 -1.59 -31.86 -21.34
C ILE A 665 -1.47 -30.43 -21.86
N VAL A 666 -2.15 -30.09 -22.95
CA VAL A 666 -2.12 -28.74 -23.54
C VAL A 666 -3.34 -27.93 -23.09
N PHE A 667 -3.14 -26.70 -22.61
CA PHE A 667 -4.26 -25.79 -22.36
C PHE A 667 -4.80 -25.22 -23.67
N LYS A 668 -6.12 -25.31 -23.87
CA LYS A 668 -6.82 -24.77 -25.04
C LYS A 668 -7.83 -23.71 -24.58
N TYR A 669 -7.70 -22.52 -25.13
CA TYR A 669 -8.63 -21.43 -24.87
C TYR A 669 -9.98 -21.66 -25.57
N ASP A 670 -11.08 -21.51 -24.82
CA ASP A 670 -12.46 -21.69 -25.29
C ASP A 670 -13.34 -20.44 -25.08
N GLY A 671 -12.82 -19.26 -25.45
CA GLY A 671 -13.59 -18.02 -25.45
C GLY A 671 -13.68 -17.34 -24.07
N SER A 672 -14.67 -16.45 -23.91
CA SER A 672 -14.74 -15.57 -22.73
C SER A 672 -15.00 -16.29 -21.41
N VAL A 673 -15.55 -17.52 -21.47
CA VAL A 673 -15.82 -18.33 -20.27
C VAL A 673 -14.53 -18.63 -19.50
N ASP A 674 -13.42 -18.83 -20.22
CA ASP A 674 -12.10 -19.04 -19.62
C ASP A 674 -11.58 -17.77 -18.92
N ASP A 675 -11.72 -16.61 -19.57
CA ASP A 675 -11.34 -15.32 -19.00
C ASP A 675 -12.13 -15.04 -17.71
N ASP A 676 -13.45 -15.26 -17.75
CA ASP A 676 -14.37 -15.05 -16.63
C ASP A 676 -14.06 -16.00 -15.46
N ALA A 677 -13.75 -17.28 -15.74
CA ALA A 677 -13.37 -18.25 -14.72
C ALA A 677 -12.06 -17.86 -14.01
N ILE A 678 -11.04 -17.42 -14.76
CA ILE A 678 -9.77 -16.96 -14.20
C ILE A 678 -9.97 -15.69 -13.36
N VAL A 679 -10.76 -14.73 -13.87
CA VAL A 679 -11.07 -13.49 -13.13
C VAL A 679 -11.82 -13.80 -11.84
N MET A 680 -12.83 -14.67 -11.88
CA MET A 680 -13.60 -15.10 -10.71
C MET A 680 -12.66 -15.71 -9.66
N ALA A 681 -11.77 -16.62 -10.05
CA ALA A 681 -10.85 -17.29 -9.13
C ALA A 681 -9.84 -16.35 -8.45
N PHE A 682 -9.27 -15.36 -9.17
CA PHE A 682 -8.12 -14.59 -8.66
C PHE A 682 -8.38 -13.11 -8.34
N SER A 683 -9.51 -12.53 -8.75
CA SER A 683 -9.82 -11.13 -8.50
C SER A 683 -10.37 -10.90 -7.09
N LYS A 684 -9.82 -9.93 -6.35
CA LYS A 684 -10.35 -9.57 -5.02
C LYS A 684 -11.76 -8.98 -5.06
N LYS A 685 -12.27 -8.60 -6.23
CA LYS A 685 -13.62 -8.03 -6.40
C LYS A 685 -14.72 -9.08 -6.52
N HIS A 686 -14.37 -10.35 -6.77
CA HIS A 686 -15.33 -11.44 -6.98
C HIS A 686 -15.39 -12.40 -5.79
N VAL A 687 -15.31 -11.87 -4.56
CA VAL A 687 -15.37 -12.70 -3.34
C VAL A 687 -16.69 -13.45 -3.25
N ASP A 688 -17.82 -12.78 -3.50
CA ASP A 688 -19.14 -13.41 -3.35
C ASP A 688 -19.39 -14.47 -4.44
N ALA A 689 -19.00 -14.20 -5.68
CA ALA A 689 -19.05 -15.19 -6.76
C ALA A 689 -18.18 -16.43 -6.46
N ARG A 690 -16.99 -16.24 -5.85
CA ARG A 690 -16.17 -17.37 -5.38
C ARG A 690 -16.86 -18.18 -4.30
N LYS A 691 -17.54 -17.53 -3.34
CA LYS A 691 -18.26 -18.24 -2.28
C LYS A 691 -19.36 -19.13 -2.87
N GLU A 692 -20.13 -18.60 -3.81
CA GLU A 692 -21.17 -19.35 -4.52
C GLU A 692 -20.59 -20.52 -5.31
N TRP A 693 -19.49 -20.29 -6.05
CA TRP A 693 -18.75 -21.34 -6.78
C TRP A 693 -18.29 -22.49 -5.86
N LEU A 694 -17.70 -22.16 -4.71
CA LEU A 694 -17.20 -23.15 -3.75
C LEU A 694 -18.33 -23.93 -3.09
N THR A 695 -19.40 -23.22 -2.69
CA THR A 695 -20.56 -23.84 -2.03
C THR A 695 -21.31 -24.75 -3.01
N SER A 696 -21.50 -24.31 -4.26
CA SER A 696 -22.16 -25.12 -5.29
C SER A 696 -21.38 -26.41 -5.60
N HIS A 697 -20.05 -26.33 -5.59
CA HIS A 697 -19.21 -27.52 -5.74
C HIS A 697 -19.35 -28.47 -4.54
N MET A 698 -19.34 -27.96 -3.30
CA MET A 698 -19.55 -28.78 -2.10
C MET A 698 -20.92 -29.48 -2.13
N ASP A 699 -21.98 -28.76 -2.52
CA ASP A 699 -23.34 -29.31 -2.63
C ASP A 699 -23.43 -30.38 -3.73
N GLU A 700 -22.77 -30.18 -4.87
CA GLU A 700 -22.73 -31.17 -5.95
C GLU A 700 -21.95 -32.43 -5.55
N VAL A 701 -20.80 -32.30 -4.89
CA VAL A 701 -20.04 -33.45 -4.37
C VAL A 701 -20.89 -34.25 -3.39
N LYS A 702 -21.55 -33.56 -2.44
CA LYS A 702 -22.49 -34.20 -1.50
C LYS A 702 -23.61 -34.92 -2.25
N ARG A 703 -24.27 -34.24 -3.19
CA ARG A 703 -25.38 -34.82 -3.98
C ARG A 703 -24.95 -36.06 -4.76
N ARG A 704 -23.73 -36.07 -5.33
CA ARG A 704 -23.22 -37.23 -6.07
C ARG A 704 -22.95 -38.41 -5.15
N LYS A 705 -22.36 -38.16 -3.97
CA LYS A 705 -22.11 -39.19 -2.96
C LYS A 705 -23.42 -39.85 -2.52
N VAL A 706 -24.42 -39.06 -2.14
CA VAL A 706 -25.76 -39.55 -1.73
C VAL A 706 -26.47 -40.35 -2.83
N LEU A 707 -26.15 -40.09 -4.10
CA LEU A 707 -26.76 -40.80 -5.24
C LEU A 707 -25.91 -41.98 -5.74
N GLY A 708 -24.81 -42.34 -5.06
CA GLY A 708 -23.86 -43.37 -5.52
C GLY A 708 -23.22 -43.06 -6.88
N LEU A 709 -23.17 -41.79 -7.28
CA LEU A 709 -22.62 -41.38 -8.57
C LEU A 709 -21.11 -41.15 -8.49
N PRO A 710 -20.32 -41.58 -9.51
CA PRO A 710 -18.88 -41.40 -9.50
C PRO A 710 -18.50 -39.91 -9.46
N GLU A 711 -17.42 -39.56 -8.78
CA GLU A 711 -16.94 -38.18 -8.75
C GLU A 711 -16.50 -37.71 -10.14
N ARG A 712 -16.62 -36.40 -10.41
CA ARG A 712 -16.09 -35.82 -11.64
C ARG A 712 -14.61 -35.49 -11.45
N TYR A 713 -13.76 -35.98 -12.34
CA TYR A 713 -12.33 -35.71 -12.34
C TYR A 713 -11.85 -35.27 -13.73
N LEU A 714 -10.80 -34.44 -13.74
CA LEU A 714 -10.32 -33.75 -14.96
C LEU A 714 -9.50 -34.67 -15.89
N TYR A 715 -8.65 -35.52 -15.31
CA TYR A 715 -7.68 -36.32 -16.07
C TYR A 715 -8.14 -37.76 -16.23
N THR A 716 -8.49 -38.13 -17.46
CA THR A 716 -8.78 -39.51 -17.86
C THR A 716 -7.63 -40.07 -18.70
N LYS A 717 -7.66 -41.36 -19.04
CA LYS A 717 -6.68 -41.99 -19.94
C LYS A 717 -6.59 -41.32 -21.32
N GLY A 718 -7.68 -40.71 -21.78
CA GLY A 718 -7.77 -40.06 -23.09
C GLY A 718 -7.50 -38.56 -23.10
N THR A 719 -7.31 -37.92 -21.94
CA THR A 719 -7.15 -36.48 -21.84
C THR A 719 -5.82 -36.06 -22.48
N LYS A 720 -5.87 -35.24 -23.54
CA LYS A 720 -4.69 -34.60 -24.18
C LYS A 720 -4.71 -33.08 -24.14
N HIS A 721 -5.88 -32.49 -23.91
CA HIS A 721 -6.07 -31.06 -23.79
C HIS A 721 -7.17 -30.76 -22.77
N ILE A 722 -7.09 -29.60 -22.14
CA ILE A 722 -8.08 -29.09 -21.18
C ILE A 722 -8.33 -27.60 -21.42
N THR A 723 -9.51 -27.10 -21.06
CA THR A 723 -9.79 -25.66 -21.07
C THR A 723 -9.38 -25.01 -19.75
N TYR A 724 -9.22 -23.67 -19.74
CA TYR A 724 -8.91 -22.98 -18.49
C TYR A 724 -10.10 -23.01 -17.52
N SER A 725 -11.32 -22.97 -18.02
CA SER A 725 -12.54 -23.11 -17.24
C SER A 725 -12.71 -24.50 -16.64
N ASP A 726 -12.38 -25.58 -17.36
CA ASP A 726 -12.36 -26.94 -16.80
C ASP A 726 -11.32 -27.05 -15.67
N PHE A 727 -10.11 -26.52 -15.89
CA PHE A 727 -9.08 -26.47 -14.86
C PHE A 727 -9.57 -25.73 -13.61
N VAL A 728 -10.18 -24.55 -13.77
CA VAL A 728 -10.71 -23.79 -12.64
C VAL A 728 -11.79 -24.61 -11.92
N ASN A 729 -12.78 -25.13 -12.65
CA ASN A 729 -13.99 -25.70 -12.06
C ASN A 729 -13.88 -27.17 -11.62
N LEU A 730 -12.85 -27.90 -12.05
CA LEU A 730 -12.67 -29.32 -11.72
C LEU A 730 -11.38 -29.59 -10.92
N GLU A 731 -10.40 -28.69 -10.92
CA GLU A 731 -9.13 -28.89 -10.20
C GLU A 731 -8.82 -27.78 -9.20
N LEU A 732 -8.84 -26.50 -9.61
CA LEU A 732 -8.56 -25.38 -8.69
C LEU A 732 -9.62 -25.25 -7.59
N VAL A 733 -10.85 -25.69 -7.85
CA VAL A 733 -11.93 -25.77 -6.86
C VAL A 733 -11.57 -26.70 -5.70
N LEU A 734 -10.89 -27.82 -6.00
CA LEU A 734 -10.48 -28.82 -5.00
C LEU A 734 -9.47 -28.20 -4.04
N PHE A 735 -8.48 -27.48 -4.57
CA PHE A 735 -7.56 -26.69 -3.75
C PHE A 735 -8.29 -25.67 -2.88
N SER A 736 -9.21 -24.91 -3.48
CA SER A 736 -9.88 -23.81 -2.80
C SER A 736 -10.76 -24.31 -1.64
N ASN A 737 -11.43 -25.46 -1.83
CA ASN A 737 -12.19 -26.11 -0.78
C ASN A 737 -11.30 -26.76 0.28
N ALA A 738 -10.22 -27.42 -0.11
CA ALA A 738 -9.25 -27.94 0.85
C ALA A 738 -8.56 -26.83 1.66
N ASP A 739 -8.33 -25.67 1.05
CA ASP A 739 -7.83 -24.48 1.73
C ASP A 739 -8.83 -23.95 2.77
N ASN A 740 -10.14 -24.01 2.48
CA ASN A 740 -11.17 -23.76 3.48
C ASN A 740 -11.13 -24.79 4.60
N VAL A 741 -11.09 -26.09 4.29
CA VAL A 741 -11.04 -27.20 5.27
C VAL A 741 -9.83 -27.10 6.21
N ARG A 742 -8.64 -26.77 5.68
CA ARG A 742 -7.43 -26.61 6.53
C ARG A 742 -7.42 -25.31 7.34
N SER A 743 -8.22 -24.32 6.96
CA SER A 743 -8.19 -22.97 7.55
C SER A 743 -9.33 -22.68 8.51
N ILE A 744 -10.50 -23.27 8.31
CA ILE A 744 -11.73 -23.04 9.09
C ILE A 744 -12.00 -24.30 9.94
N PRO A 745 -12.35 -24.15 11.22
CA PRO A 745 -12.57 -25.30 12.09
C PRO A 745 -13.92 -25.98 11.81
N CYS A 746 -14.05 -27.23 12.25
CA CYS A 746 -15.34 -27.89 12.43
C CYS A 746 -16.03 -27.34 13.68
N LEU A 747 -17.35 -27.17 13.61
CA LEU A 747 -18.23 -26.76 14.69
C LEU A 747 -18.16 -27.74 15.87
N VAL A 748 -18.09 -29.04 15.57
CA VAL A 748 -18.27 -30.12 16.54
C VAL A 748 -17.10 -30.17 17.53
N ASP A 749 -15.87 -30.32 17.04
CA ASP A 749 -14.67 -30.37 17.88
C ASP A 749 -13.94 -29.03 18.03
N GLY A 750 -14.23 -28.04 17.17
CA GLY A 750 -13.47 -26.80 17.11
C GLY A 750 -12.08 -26.94 16.51
N PHE A 751 -11.77 -28.05 15.86
CA PHE A 751 -10.46 -28.30 15.27
C PHE A 751 -10.42 -28.05 13.77
N LYS A 752 -9.23 -27.67 13.34
CA LYS A 752 -8.74 -27.83 11.97
C LYS A 752 -8.06 -29.20 11.83
N PRO A 753 -7.96 -29.77 10.62
CA PRO A 753 -7.34 -31.09 10.40
C PRO A 753 -5.97 -31.26 11.06
N GLY A 754 -5.08 -30.27 10.95
CA GLY A 754 -3.75 -30.33 11.59
C GLY A 754 -3.81 -30.47 13.11
N GLN A 755 -4.76 -29.79 13.78
CA GLN A 755 -4.97 -29.94 15.23
C GLN A 755 -5.54 -31.33 15.55
N ARG A 756 -6.47 -31.81 14.72
CA ARG A 756 -7.09 -33.13 14.88
C ARG A 756 -6.07 -34.26 14.73
N LYS A 757 -5.16 -34.18 13.76
CA LYS A 757 -4.03 -35.10 13.57
C LYS A 757 -3.09 -35.15 14.76
N VAL A 758 -2.78 -33.99 15.35
CA VAL A 758 -2.01 -33.90 16.60
C VAL A 758 -2.73 -34.61 17.73
N MET A 759 -4.02 -34.33 17.93
CA MET A 759 -4.82 -34.94 19.00
C MET A 759 -4.99 -36.46 18.80
N PHE A 760 -5.26 -36.91 17.59
CA PHE A 760 -5.30 -38.33 17.22
C PHE A 760 -4.03 -39.07 17.61
N THR A 761 -2.88 -38.49 17.26
CA THR A 761 -1.59 -39.08 17.61
C THR A 761 -1.37 -39.11 19.13
N CYS A 762 -1.73 -38.04 19.83
CA CYS A 762 -1.65 -38.00 21.30
C CYS A 762 -2.56 -39.04 21.96
N PHE A 763 -3.77 -39.23 21.43
CA PHE A 763 -4.74 -40.22 21.89
C PHE A 763 -4.28 -41.65 21.66
N LYS A 764 -3.69 -41.92 20.50
CA LYS A 764 -3.15 -43.23 20.11
C LYS A 764 -1.89 -43.59 20.90
N ARG A 765 -0.97 -42.65 21.09
CA ARG A 765 0.26 -42.85 21.89
C ARG A 765 -0.04 -42.93 23.39
N ASN A 766 -0.98 -42.13 23.87
CA ASN A 766 -1.39 -42.05 25.28
C ASN A 766 -0.19 -41.89 26.24
N ASP A 767 0.81 -41.11 25.82
CA ASP A 767 2.05 -40.90 26.56
C ASP A 767 1.75 -40.35 27.97
N LYS A 768 2.34 -40.99 28.99
CA LYS A 768 2.22 -40.55 30.40
C LYS A 768 3.36 -39.64 30.85
N ARG A 769 4.38 -39.50 30.02
CA ARG A 769 5.55 -38.66 30.24
C ARG A 769 5.61 -37.59 29.16
N GLU A 770 6.31 -36.50 29.44
CA GLU A 770 6.52 -35.45 28.46
C GLU A 770 7.34 -35.95 27.26
N VAL A 771 7.03 -35.42 26.08
CA VAL A 771 7.67 -35.73 24.80
C VAL A 771 8.18 -34.44 24.16
N LYS A 772 9.33 -34.46 23.49
CA LYS A 772 9.82 -33.28 22.76
C LYS A 772 8.85 -32.94 21.63
N VAL A 773 8.61 -31.66 21.40
CA VAL A 773 7.71 -31.21 20.32
C VAL A 773 8.18 -31.69 18.95
N ALA A 774 9.50 -31.66 18.67
CA ALA A 774 10.06 -32.18 17.41
C ALA A 774 9.87 -33.70 17.24
N GLN A 775 9.88 -34.48 18.33
CA GLN A 775 9.62 -35.92 18.27
C GLN A 775 8.13 -36.20 18.06
N LEU A 776 7.27 -35.46 18.77
CA LEU A 776 5.83 -35.57 18.59
C LEU A 776 5.41 -35.19 17.16
N SER A 777 5.99 -34.14 16.56
CA SER A 777 5.68 -33.78 15.16
C SER A 777 6.04 -34.90 14.18
N GLY A 778 7.17 -35.58 14.38
CA GLY A 778 7.55 -36.74 13.56
C GLY A 778 6.56 -37.90 13.72
N SER A 779 6.15 -38.21 14.96
CA SER A 779 5.10 -39.23 15.20
C SER A 779 3.76 -38.85 14.60
N VAL A 780 3.38 -37.57 14.63
CA VAL A 780 2.14 -37.10 14.00
C VAL A 780 2.22 -37.31 12.50
N ALA A 781 3.35 -36.97 11.87
CA ALA A 781 3.54 -37.15 10.44
C ALA A 781 3.39 -38.62 10.01
N GLU A 782 4.02 -39.54 10.75
CA GLU A 782 3.96 -40.98 10.52
C GLU A 782 2.56 -41.55 10.78
N MET A 783 1.95 -41.26 11.93
CA MET A 783 0.72 -41.94 12.35
C MET A 783 -0.55 -41.41 11.67
N SER A 784 -0.53 -40.19 11.14
CA SER A 784 -1.69 -39.54 10.54
C SER A 784 -1.55 -39.22 9.05
N ALA A 785 -0.54 -39.79 8.38
CA ALA A 785 -0.23 -39.52 6.98
C ALA A 785 -0.21 -38.00 6.68
N TYR A 786 0.59 -37.24 7.43
CA TYR A 786 0.64 -35.79 7.23
C TYR A 786 1.62 -35.43 6.10
N HIS A 787 1.09 -34.92 5.00
CA HIS A 787 1.87 -34.66 3.77
C HIS A 787 2.59 -33.30 3.73
N HIS A 788 2.30 -32.40 4.66
CA HIS A 788 2.94 -31.07 4.69
C HIS A 788 4.18 -31.05 5.59
N GLY A 789 4.99 -29.98 5.49
CA GLY A 789 6.20 -29.84 6.29
C GLY A 789 5.97 -29.85 7.81
N GLU A 790 6.84 -30.56 8.54
CA GLU A 790 6.76 -30.73 10.00
C GLU A 790 6.77 -29.41 10.79
N MET A 791 7.34 -28.34 10.23
CA MET A 791 7.35 -27.01 10.86
C MET A 791 5.93 -26.50 11.15
N SER A 792 4.97 -26.81 10.27
CA SER A 792 3.55 -26.48 10.46
C SER A 792 2.94 -27.27 11.64
N LEU A 793 3.28 -28.56 11.76
CA LEU A 793 2.85 -29.38 12.89
C LEU A 793 3.46 -28.91 14.21
N GLN A 794 4.74 -28.56 14.21
CA GLN A 794 5.41 -28.02 15.40
C GLN A 794 4.73 -26.75 15.89
N ALA A 795 4.40 -25.82 14.98
CA ALA A 795 3.62 -24.62 15.31
C ALA A 795 2.22 -24.97 15.83
N THR A 796 1.55 -25.96 15.24
CA THR A 796 0.23 -26.43 15.68
C THR A 796 0.28 -27.00 17.10
N ILE A 797 1.27 -27.83 17.41
CA ILE A 797 1.50 -28.39 18.76
C ILE A 797 1.76 -27.28 19.77
N VAL A 798 2.62 -26.31 19.42
CA VAL A 798 2.93 -25.16 20.28
C VAL A 798 1.66 -24.35 20.56
N ASN A 799 0.86 -24.05 19.53
CA ASN A 799 -0.38 -23.29 19.67
C ASN A 799 -1.41 -24.02 20.54
N LEU A 800 -1.52 -25.36 20.46
CA LEU A 800 -2.40 -26.15 21.32
C LEU A 800 -1.96 -26.18 22.80
N ALA A 801 -0.68 -25.86 23.07
CA ALA A 801 -0.09 -25.85 24.41
C ALA A 801 -0.06 -24.46 25.08
N GLN A 802 -0.07 -23.38 24.30
CA GLN A 802 0.02 -22.01 24.81
C GLN A 802 -1.10 -21.67 25.81
N ASN A 803 -0.74 -20.91 26.86
CA ASN A 803 -1.62 -20.62 28.01
C ASN A 803 -1.56 -19.15 28.50
N TYR A 804 -0.92 -18.25 27.76
CA TYR A 804 -0.90 -16.81 28.09
C TYR A 804 -2.21 -16.12 27.70
N VAL A 805 -2.48 -14.93 28.26
CA VAL A 805 -3.71 -14.17 27.98
C VAL A 805 -3.83 -13.84 26.48
N GLY A 806 -4.95 -14.24 25.88
CA GLY A 806 -5.18 -14.10 24.44
C GLY A 806 -4.87 -15.35 23.61
N SER A 807 -4.37 -16.43 24.23
CA SER A 807 -4.22 -17.76 23.62
C SER A 807 -5.41 -18.69 23.96
N ASN A 808 -5.18 -19.87 24.52
CA ASN A 808 -6.24 -20.84 24.85
C ASN A 808 -6.82 -20.60 26.25
N ASN A 809 -8.15 -20.68 26.39
CA ASN A 809 -8.79 -20.74 27.71
C ASN A 809 -8.56 -22.11 28.37
N ILE A 810 -8.58 -23.17 27.57
CA ILE A 810 -8.21 -24.53 27.97
C ILE A 810 -7.19 -25.07 26.95
N ASN A 811 -5.91 -25.08 27.33
CA ASN A 811 -4.86 -25.72 26.55
C ASN A 811 -4.99 -27.25 26.65
N LEU A 812 -5.04 -27.93 25.49
CA LEU A 812 -5.20 -29.38 25.42
C LEU A 812 -3.87 -30.13 25.59
N LEU A 813 -2.78 -29.40 25.38
CA LEU A 813 -1.42 -29.84 25.64
C LEU A 813 -0.81 -28.94 26.71
N GLU A 814 0.11 -29.47 27.51
CA GLU A 814 0.81 -28.70 28.56
C GLU A 814 2.10 -28.08 28.02
N PRO A 815 2.36 -26.79 28.26
CA PRO A 815 3.61 -26.16 27.84
C PRO A 815 4.75 -26.49 28.81
N ARG A 816 5.60 -27.49 28.50
CA ARG A 816 6.79 -27.84 29.30
C ARG A 816 8.04 -27.20 28.69
N GLY A 817 8.32 -25.97 29.12
CA GLY A 817 9.41 -25.13 28.61
C GLY A 817 8.90 -23.77 28.12
N GLN A 818 9.68 -23.08 27.29
CA GLN A 818 9.31 -21.75 26.76
C GLN A 818 8.43 -21.87 25.50
N PHE A 819 7.11 -21.94 25.67
CA PHE A 819 6.11 -22.02 24.58
C PHE A 819 5.69 -20.66 24.01
N GLY A 820 6.42 -19.61 24.38
CA GLY A 820 6.16 -18.23 24.02
C GLY A 820 5.30 -17.54 25.07
N THR A 821 5.37 -16.22 25.06
CA THR A 821 4.86 -15.39 26.15
C THR A 821 3.88 -14.34 25.64
N ARG A 822 3.29 -13.60 26.58
CA ARG A 822 2.42 -12.47 26.26
C ARG A 822 3.20 -11.32 25.60
N LEU A 823 4.52 -11.28 25.75
CA LEU A 823 5.37 -10.18 25.25
C LEU A 823 5.29 -10.06 23.72
N GLN A 824 5.26 -11.19 23.01
CA GLN A 824 5.26 -11.24 21.54
C GLN A 824 4.10 -12.07 20.96
N GLY A 825 3.12 -12.43 21.79
CA GLY A 825 1.99 -13.27 21.36
C GLY A 825 2.44 -14.65 20.89
N GLY A 826 3.33 -15.28 21.65
CA GLY A 826 3.81 -16.64 21.37
C GLY A 826 4.95 -16.77 20.36
N LYS A 827 5.32 -15.70 19.64
CA LYS A 827 6.40 -15.72 18.62
C LYS A 827 7.80 -15.95 19.20
N ASP A 828 7.95 -15.68 20.48
CA ASP A 828 9.15 -15.90 21.28
C ASP A 828 9.26 -17.33 21.83
N CYS A 829 8.46 -18.27 21.33
CA CYS A 829 8.60 -19.68 21.67
C CYS A 829 9.99 -20.21 21.29
N ALA A 830 10.56 -21.05 22.14
CA ALA A 830 11.81 -21.73 21.82
C ALA A 830 11.59 -22.76 20.70
N SER A 831 12.67 -23.08 19.97
CA SER A 831 12.62 -24.08 18.90
C SER A 831 12.09 -25.43 19.44
N ALA A 832 11.28 -26.13 18.62
CA ALA A 832 10.66 -27.42 18.94
C ALA A 832 11.64 -28.51 19.42
N ARG A 833 12.94 -28.35 19.15
CA ARG A 833 14.01 -29.24 19.62
C ARG A 833 14.33 -29.12 21.12
N TYR A 834 13.93 -28.02 21.76
CA TYR A 834 14.23 -27.70 23.16
C TYR A 834 13.04 -27.82 24.10
N ILE A 835 11.81 -27.79 23.57
CA ILE A 835 10.59 -27.74 24.35
C ILE A 835 9.86 -29.08 24.34
N PHE A 836 9.17 -29.37 25.43
CA PHE A 836 8.45 -30.61 25.68
C PHE A 836 6.97 -30.35 25.88
N THR A 837 6.14 -31.36 25.63
CA THR A 837 4.71 -31.28 25.82
C THR A 837 4.16 -32.60 26.34
N LEU A 838 2.96 -32.56 26.89
CA LEU A 838 2.20 -33.70 27.40
C LEU A 838 0.72 -33.40 27.19
N MET A 839 -0.10 -34.42 26.98
CA MET A 839 -1.55 -34.24 26.93
C MET A 839 -2.07 -33.78 28.30
N SER A 840 -2.80 -32.66 28.32
CA SER A 840 -3.41 -32.14 29.55
C SER A 840 -4.37 -33.18 30.16
N PRO A 841 -4.41 -33.34 31.49
CA PRO A 841 -5.36 -34.23 32.15
C PRO A 841 -6.83 -33.92 31.81
N LEU A 842 -7.16 -32.65 31.55
CA LEU A 842 -8.51 -32.23 31.16
C LEU A 842 -8.91 -32.75 29.77
N THR A 843 -7.95 -33.02 28.89
CA THR A 843 -8.22 -33.37 27.51
C THR A 843 -9.04 -34.64 27.38
N ARG A 844 -8.71 -35.72 28.11
CA ARG A 844 -9.51 -36.97 28.09
C ARG A 844 -10.80 -36.92 28.92
N LEU A 845 -11.00 -35.87 29.71
CA LEU A 845 -12.30 -35.57 30.30
C LEU A 845 -13.20 -34.86 29.29
N ILE A 846 -12.61 -33.99 28.46
CA ILE A 846 -13.32 -33.28 27.40
C ILE A 846 -13.66 -34.22 26.25
N PHE A 847 -12.70 -35.02 25.80
CA PHE A 847 -12.83 -36.02 24.74
C PHE A 847 -12.84 -37.41 25.38
N HIS A 848 -14.03 -37.92 25.65
CA HIS A 848 -14.21 -39.11 26.47
C HIS A 848 -13.80 -40.37 25.68
N PRO A 849 -12.91 -41.24 26.20
CA PRO A 849 -12.41 -42.41 25.46
C PRO A 849 -13.46 -43.40 24.98
N ALA A 850 -14.62 -43.47 25.68
CA ALA A 850 -15.73 -44.33 25.25
C ALA A 850 -16.47 -43.83 24.00
N ASP A 851 -16.19 -42.61 23.52
CA ASP A 851 -16.68 -42.16 22.21
C ASP A 851 -15.78 -42.65 21.08
N ASP A 852 -14.50 -42.92 21.34
CA ASP A 852 -13.51 -43.25 20.30
C ASP A 852 -13.99 -44.38 19.35
N PRO A 853 -14.67 -45.45 19.79
CA PRO A 853 -15.18 -46.48 18.90
C PRO A 853 -16.33 -46.06 17.97
N LEU A 854 -17.05 -44.98 18.31
CA LEU A 854 -18.24 -44.50 17.58
C LEU A 854 -17.90 -43.47 16.49
N LEU A 855 -16.65 -43.03 16.43
CA LEU A 855 -16.23 -41.99 15.50
C LEU A 855 -15.95 -42.60 14.12
N THR A 856 -16.34 -41.90 13.07
CA THR A 856 -15.98 -42.28 11.68
C THR A 856 -14.54 -41.85 11.38
N TYR A 857 -13.67 -42.83 11.11
CA TYR A 857 -12.26 -42.61 10.83
C TYR A 857 -11.96 -42.49 9.35
N GLU A 858 -11.16 -41.49 8.99
CA GLU A 858 -10.71 -41.30 7.62
C GLU A 858 -9.59 -42.28 7.26
N VAL A 859 -9.47 -42.56 5.96
CA VAL A 859 -8.40 -43.39 5.40
C VAL A 859 -7.59 -42.56 4.41
N ASP A 860 -6.27 -42.51 4.62
CA ASP A 860 -5.33 -41.84 3.72
C ASP A 860 -4.11 -42.74 3.50
N ASP A 861 -3.67 -42.86 2.25
CA ASP A 861 -2.65 -43.81 1.80
C ASP A 861 -2.88 -45.27 2.26
N GLY A 862 -4.16 -45.67 2.39
CA GLY A 862 -4.56 -46.99 2.91
C GLY A 862 -4.37 -47.17 4.42
N GLN A 863 -4.00 -46.10 5.14
CA GLN A 863 -3.86 -46.07 6.59
C GLN A 863 -5.07 -45.38 7.23
N ARG A 864 -5.62 -45.97 8.30
CA ARG A 864 -6.60 -45.31 9.16
C ARG A 864 -5.93 -44.14 9.89
N ILE A 865 -6.39 -42.93 9.60
CA ILE A 865 -5.88 -41.67 10.15
C ILE A 865 -6.84 -41.13 11.21
N GLU A 866 -6.93 -39.82 11.43
CA GLU A 866 -7.84 -39.19 12.39
C GLU A 866 -9.33 -39.34 12.00
N PRO A 867 -10.28 -39.18 12.96
CA PRO A 867 -11.69 -39.14 12.62
C PRO A 867 -12.08 -37.85 11.91
N GLN A 868 -13.25 -37.84 11.25
CA GLN A 868 -13.82 -36.64 10.64
C GLN A 868 -13.86 -35.46 11.61
N TRP A 869 -14.30 -35.75 12.83
CA TRP A 869 -14.26 -34.87 13.98
C TRP A 869 -14.35 -35.68 15.26
N TYR A 870 -13.89 -35.10 16.37
CA TYR A 870 -14.16 -35.64 17.70
C TYR A 870 -15.45 -35.06 18.26
N ILE A 871 -16.06 -35.73 19.24
CA ILE A 871 -17.24 -35.22 19.96
C ILE A 871 -16.87 -34.81 21.39
N PRO A 872 -16.32 -33.60 21.62
CA PRO A 872 -16.04 -33.14 22.98
C PRO A 872 -17.34 -33.05 23.78
N ILE A 873 -17.29 -33.01 25.12
CA ILE A 873 -18.49 -32.81 25.97
C ILE A 873 -18.96 -31.35 26.07
N ILE A 874 -18.11 -30.41 25.67
CA ILE A 874 -18.41 -28.97 25.56
C ILE A 874 -17.93 -28.45 24.19
N PRO A 875 -18.59 -27.44 23.60
CA PRO A 875 -18.23 -26.91 22.28
C PRO A 875 -16.89 -26.17 22.34
N MET A 876 -15.80 -26.88 22.02
CA MET A 876 -14.43 -26.37 22.17
C MET A 876 -14.13 -25.18 21.24
N VAL A 877 -14.85 -25.05 20.12
CA VAL A 877 -14.78 -23.89 19.22
C VAL A 877 -15.13 -22.58 19.93
N LEU A 878 -16.04 -22.60 20.91
CA LEU A 878 -16.37 -21.43 21.72
C LEU A 878 -15.40 -21.26 22.88
N VAL A 879 -14.90 -22.36 23.45
CA VAL A 879 -13.95 -22.32 24.58
C VAL A 879 -12.64 -21.64 24.18
N ASN A 880 -11.99 -22.11 23.11
CA ASN A 880 -10.69 -21.62 22.69
C ASN A 880 -10.76 -20.62 21.53
N GLY A 881 -11.95 -20.40 20.96
CA GLY A 881 -12.10 -19.59 19.77
C GLY A 881 -11.46 -20.26 18.54
N ALA A 882 -11.51 -19.54 17.43
CA ALA A 882 -10.86 -19.92 16.19
C ALA A 882 -10.58 -18.70 15.32
N ASP A 883 -9.48 -18.75 14.57
CA ASP A 883 -9.13 -17.73 13.58
C ASP A 883 -8.59 -18.43 12.35
N GLY A 884 -9.03 -18.02 11.17
CA GLY A 884 -8.60 -18.64 9.92
C GLY A 884 -9.09 -17.90 8.69
N ILE A 885 -8.27 -17.88 7.64
CA ILE A 885 -8.60 -17.31 6.34
C ILE A 885 -8.41 -18.41 5.31
N GLY A 886 -9.52 -18.83 4.70
CA GLY A 886 -9.55 -19.74 3.56
C GLY A 886 -9.90 -19.00 2.29
N THR A 887 -10.04 -19.75 1.19
CA THR A 887 -10.40 -19.17 -0.10
C THR A 887 -11.84 -18.65 -0.09
N GLY A 888 -11.98 -17.32 -0.17
CA GLY A 888 -13.28 -16.63 -0.17
C GLY A 888 -13.92 -16.45 1.21
N TRP A 889 -13.42 -17.12 2.24
CA TRP A 889 -14.01 -17.13 3.58
C TRP A 889 -13.00 -16.81 4.68
N SER A 890 -13.48 -16.25 5.78
CA SER A 890 -12.68 -16.07 6.99
C SER A 890 -13.53 -16.34 8.22
N THR A 891 -12.91 -16.90 9.25
CA THR A 891 -13.55 -17.14 10.53
C THR A 891 -12.82 -16.39 11.63
N LYS A 892 -13.58 -15.72 12.50
CA LYS A 892 -13.10 -15.15 13.75
C LYS A 892 -14.12 -15.44 14.84
N ILE A 893 -13.81 -16.44 15.65
CA ILE A 893 -14.58 -16.85 16.82
C ILE A 893 -13.73 -16.52 18.02
N TYR A 894 -14.25 -15.69 18.93
CA TYR A 894 -13.54 -15.34 20.14
C TYR A 894 -13.81 -16.39 21.23
N ASN A 895 -12.86 -16.48 22.15
CA ASN A 895 -12.96 -17.37 23.29
C ASN A 895 -14.10 -16.94 24.21
N HIS A 896 -14.77 -17.90 24.83
CA HIS A 896 -15.82 -17.71 25.81
C HIS A 896 -15.45 -18.44 27.10
N ASN A 897 -16.08 -18.03 28.20
CA ASN A 897 -15.88 -18.64 29.50
C ASN A 897 -16.46 -20.08 29.52
N PRO A 898 -15.64 -21.11 29.82
CA PRO A 898 -16.12 -22.49 29.89
C PRO A 898 -17.27 -22.70 30.87
N ARG A 899 -17.34 -21.90 31.95
CA ARG A 899 -18.40 -22.02 32.96
C ARG A 899 -19.75 -21.57 32.41
N ASP A 900 -19.77 -20.51 31.62
CA ASP A 900 -21.00 -19.97 31.02
C ASP A 900 -21.53 -20.94 29.94
N ILE A 901 -20.61 -21.54 29.16
CA ILE A 901 -20.93 -22.61 28.21
C ILE A 901 -21.58 -23.80 28.93
N ILE A 902 -20.96 -24.29 30.00
CA ILE A 902 -21.49 -25.42 30.79
C ILE A 902 -22.85 -25.08 31.39
N GLN A 903 -23.02 -23.85 31.88
CA GLN A 903 -24.30 -23.40 32.42
C GLN A 903 -25.39 -23.44 31.34
N ASN A 904 -25.11 -22.93 30.14
CA ASN A 904 -26.05 -22.98 29.03
C ASN A 904 -26.38 -24.40 28.56
N ILE A 905 -25.41 -25.31 28.53
CA ILE A 905 -25.68 -26.73 28.26
C ILE A 905 -26.64 -27.31 29.31
N ARG A 906 -26.45 -26.99 30.60
CA ARG A 906 -27.37 -27.42 31.67
C ARG A 906 -28.77 -26.85 31.50
N ARG A 907 -28.90 -25.59 31.06
CA ARG A 907 -30.20 -24.99 30.71
C ARG A 907 -30.88 -25.77 29.60
N MET A 908 -30.16 -26.07 28.52
CA MET A 908 -30.70 -26.82 27.38
C MET A 908 -31.09 -28.25 27.77
N LEU A 909 -30.32 -28.92 28.64
CA LEU A 909 -30.72 -30.22 29.23
C LEU A 909 -32.02 -30.12 30.04
N ALA A 910 -32.24 -28.99 30.72
CA ALA A 910 -33.48 -28.67 31.42
C ALA A 910 -34.59 -28.14 30.49
N LYS A 911 -34.37 -28.14 29.17
CA LYS A 911 -35.28 -27.58 28.14
C LYS A 911 -35.55 -26.08 28.29
N GLU A 912 -34.62 -25.36 28.89
CA GLU A 912 -34.61 -23.89 28.96
C GLU A 912 -33.80 -23.30 27.81
N GLU A 913 -34.16 -22.09 27.36
CA GLU A 913 -33.38 -21.36 26.35
C GLU A 913 -31.99 -20.96 26.89
N PRO A 914 -30.92 -21.01 26.10
CA PRO A 914 -29.60 -20.56 26.52
C PRO A 914 -29.53 -19.01 26.61
N ILE A 915 -28.68 -18.51 27.51
CA ILE A 915 -28.42 -17.07 27.74
C ILE A 915 -27.26 -16.62 26.86
N PRO A 916 -27.33 -15.42 26.24
CA PRO A 916 -26.22 -14.85 25.50
C PRO A 916 -24.91 -14.87 26.29
N MET A 917 -23.82 -15.29 25.62
CA MET A 917 -22.48 -15.29 26.19
C MET A 917 -21.61 -14.27 25.47
N HIS A 918 -20.68 -13.67 26.21
CA HIS A 918 -19.77 -12.64 25.70
C HIS A 918 -18.33 -13.16 25.63
N PRO A 919 -17.49 -12.60 24.73
CA PRO A 919 -16.09 -12.96 24.65
C PRO A 919 -15.38 -12.80 26.00
N TRP A 920 -14.55 -13.79 26.35
CA TRP A 920 -13.86 -13.85 27.63
C TRP A 920 -12.53 -14.61 27.49
N TYR A 921 -11.50 -14.10 28.15
CA TYR A 921 -10.15 -14.64 28.11
C TYR A 921 -9.63 -14.95 29.52
N LYS A 922 -9.11 -16.16 29.70
CA LYS A 922 -8.50 -16.60 30.96
C LYS A 922 -7.38 -15.66 31.38
N ASN A 923 -7.43 -15.23 32.65
CA ASN A 923 -6.47 -14.33 33.30
C ASN A 923 -6.40 -12.89 32.72
N PHE A 924 -7.28 -12.51 31.79
CA PHE A 924 -7.38 -11.13 31.34
C PHE A 924 -7.94 -10.25 32.47
N ARG A 925 -7.30 -9.11 32.75
CA ARG A 925 -7.69 -8.23 33.86
C ARG A 925 -8.47 -6.99 33.43
N GLY A 926 -8.56 -6.74 32.11
CA GLY A 926 -9.28 -5.60 31.55
C GLY A 926 -10.77 -5.88 31.38
N THR A 927 -11.47 -5.00 30.66
CA THR A 927 -12.90 -5.16 30.36
C THR A 927 -13.13 -5.54 28.90
N ILE A 928 -14.23 -6.24 28.65
CA ILE A 928 -14.75 -6.51 27.31
C ILE A 928 -16.22 -6.11 27.34
N ASP A 929 -16.51 -4.93 26.80
CA ASP A 929 -17.83 -4.32 26.89
C ASP A 929 -18.59 -4.52 25.57
N TYR A 930 -19.83 -4.99 25.67
CA TYR A 930 -20.73 -5.10 24.52
C TYR A 930 -21.24 -3.71 24.11
N VAL A 931 -21.17 -3.40 22.82
CA VAL A 931 -21.64 -2.12 22.27
C VAL A 931 -22.98 -2.29 21.56
N SER A 932 -22.97 -2.90 20.37
CA SER A 932 -24.16 -3.23 19.57
C SER A 932 -23.79 -4.19 18.45
N ASP A 933 -24.76 -4.95 17.92
CA ASP A 933 -24.62 -5.76 16.69
C ASP A 933 -23.38 -6.69 16.66
N GLY A 934 -23.11 -7.35 17.79
CA GLY A 934 -21.96 -8.25 17.92
C GLY A 934 -20.61 -7.54 17.95
N ARG A 935 -20.58 -6.23 18.18
CA ARG A 935 -19.37 -5.44 18.39
C ARG A 935 -19.07 -5.30 19.88
N TYR A 936 -17.80 -5.47 20.21
CA TYR A 936 -17.28 -5.35 21.56
C TYR A 936 -16.07 -4.41 21.57
N ILE A 937 -15.81 -3.79 22.71
CA ILE A 937 -14.59 -3.03 22.96
C ILE A 937 -13.81 -3.76 24.05
N SER A 938 -12.60 -4.20 23.73
CA SER A 938 -11.64 -4.68 24.73
C SER A 938 -10.80 -3.51 25.21
N SER A 939 -10.84 -3.25 26.51
CA SER A 939 -10.14 -2.14 27.16
C SER A 939 -9.04 -2.67 28.08
N GLY A 940 -7.85 -2.06 27.97
CA GLY A 940 -6.77 -2.24 28.93
C GLY A 940 -7.05 -1.47 30.23
N ASN A 941 -6.24 -1.73 31.26
CA ASN A 941 -6.36 -1.05 32.54
C ASN A 941 -5.33 0.05 32.67
N ILE A 942 -5.80 1.19 33.17
CA ILE A 942 -4.97 2.35 33.48
C ILE A 942 -5.38 2.92 34.84
N GLN A 943 -4.38 3.35 35.61
CA GLN A 943 -4.57 4.02 36.88
C GLN A 943 -3.68 5.26 36.96
N ILE A 944 -4.20 6.35 37.51
CA ILE A 944 -3.38 7.54 37.82
C ILE A 944 -2.60 7.25 39.11
N VAL A 945 -1.28 7.49 39.07
CA VAL A 945 -0.37 7.33 40.22
C VAL A 945 0.24 8.68 40.61
N GLN A 946 0.93 8.73 41.75
CA GLN A 946 1.50 9.97 42.29
C GLN A 946 2.44 10.68 41.29
N ASN A 947 2.52 12.01 41.40
CA ASN A 947 3.33 12.90 40.57
C ASN A 947 2.91 12.98 39.09
N ASN A 948 1.60 13.06 38.82
CA ASN A 948 1.04 13.22 37.47
C ASN A 948 1.54 12.14 36.50
N LYS A 949 1.57 10.89 36.98
CA LYS A 949 1.97 9.71 36.21
C LYS A 949 0.78 8.78 36.03
N ILE A 950 0.88 7.89 35.06
CA ILE A 950 -0.09 6.80 34.89
C ILE A 950 0.63 5.45 35.00
N GLU A 951 -0.09 4.45 35.50
CA GLU A 951 0.28 3.05 35.43
C GLU A 951 -0.67 2.31 34.47
N ILE A 952 -0.12 1.71 33.43
CA ILE A 952 -0.84 0.82 32.50
C ILE A 952 -0.58 -0.61 32.95
N SER A 953 -1.60 -1.28 33.49
CA SER A 953 -1.49 -2.61 34.11
C SER A 953 -2.10 -3.75 33.28
N GLU A 954 -2.76 -3.41 32.18
CA GLU A 954 -3.30 -4.35 31.21
C GLU A 954 -3.43 -3.72 29.82
N LEU A 955 -3.20 -4.50 28.76
CA LEU A 955 -3.41 -4.08 27.35
C LEU A 955 -4.64 -4.79 26.77
N PRO A 956 -5.35 -4.19 25.79
CA PRO A 956 -6.43 -4.86 25.06
C PRO A 956 -6.03 -6.23 24.52
N VAL A 957 -6.98 -7.16 24.50
CA VAL A 957 -6.74 -8.51 23.98
C VAL A 957 -6.24 -8.45 22.53
N GLY A 958 -5.20 -9.22 22.23
CA GLY A 958 -4.53 -9.22 20.91
C GLY A 958 -3.44 -8.16 20.76
N THR A 959 -3.20 -7.33 21.79
CA THR A 959 -2.09 -6.37 21.82
C THR A 959 -0.94 -6.93 22.68
N TRP A 960 0.25 -7.05 22.09
CA TRP A 960 1.43 -7.66 22.73
C TRP A 960 2.37 -6.61 23.31
N THR A 961 2.94 -6.88 24.48
CA THR A 961 3.70 -5.91 25.29
C THR A 961 4.86 -5.25 24.53
N GLN A 962 5.67 -6.03 23.82
CA GLN A 962 6.83 -5.53 23.08
C GLN A 962 6.40 -4.68 21.86
N ALA A 963 5.43 -5.17 21.09
CA ALA A 963 4.91 -4.45 19.93
C ALA A 963 4.23 -3.14 20.35
N TYR A 964 3.56 -3.12 21.50
CA TYR A 964 2.95 -1.93 22.07
C TYR A 964 3.99 -0.88 22.47
N LYS A 965 5.07 -1.31 23.14
CA LYS A 965 6.20 -0.44 23.48
C LYS A 965 6.76 0.27 22.24
N GLU A 966 7.14 -0.49 21.22
CA GLU A 966 7.79 0.05 20.01
C GLU A 966 6.85 0.94 19.19
N SER A 967 5.57 0.54 19.05
CA SER A 967 4.63 1.23 18.15
C SER A 967 3.82 2.36 18.79
N VAL A 968 3.76 2.40 20.12
CA VAL A 968 2.97 3.39 20.88
C VAL A 968 3.86 4.20 21.79
N LEU A 969 4.55 3.58 22.75
CA LEU A 969 5.31 4.33 23.77
C LEU A 969 6.53 5.04 23.16
N ASP A 970 7.36 4.33 22.39
CA ASP A 970 8.55 4.93 21.77
C ASP A 970 8.17 6.05 20.78
N ALA A 971 7.07 5.89 20.05
CA ALA A 971 6.54 6.89 19.13
C ALA A 971 6.05 8.16 19.86
N LEU A 972 5.50 8.01 21.07
CA LEU A 972 5.05 9.13 21.90
C LEU A 972 6.21 9.84 22.63
N SER A 973 7.36 9.16 22.78
CA SER A 973 8.58 9.69 23.42
C SER A 973 9.51 10.40 22.44
N ASN A 974 9.78 9.79 21.27
CA ASN A 974 10.88 10.16 20.36
C ASN A 974 10.39 10.58 18.96
N GLY A 975 9.27 11.31 18.88
CA GLY A 975 8.64 11.62 17.61
C GLY A 975 9.33 12.74 16.81
N ASP A 976 10.09 12.40 15.76
CA ASP A 976 10.48 13.37 14.69
C ASP A 976 9.26 13.97 13.95
N LYS A 977 8.07 13.35 14.11
CA LYS A 977 6.82 13.70 13.38
C LYS A 977 5.63 14.04 14.28
N ILE A 978 5.68 13.74 15.58
CA ILE A 978 4.61 13.98 16.55
C ILE A 978 5.24 14.66 17.75
N LYS A 979 4.65 15.76 18.22
CA LYS A 979 5.11 16.44 19.44
C LYS A 979 5.16 15.42 20.58
N ALA A 980 6.31 15.29 21.23
CA ALA A 980 6.50 14.35 22.34
C ALA A 980 5.44 14.60 23.43
N ILE A 981 4.69 13.56 23.78
CA ILE A 981 3.63 13.60 24.81
C ILE A 981 4.17 13.05 26.13
N ILE A 982 5.02 12.02 26.06
CA ILE A 982 5.64 11.40 27.22
C ILE A 982 7.08 11.88 27.36
N SER A 983 7.53 12.10 28.59
CA SER A 983 8.92 12.46 28.89
C SER A 983 9.79 11.23 29.08
N ASP A 984 9.23 10.19 29.71
CA ASP A 984 9.91 8.94 30.06
C ASP A 984 8.86 7.86 30.41
N TYR A 985 9.22 6.59 30.33
CA TYR A 985 8.41 5.50 30.87
C TYR A 985 9.30 4.40 31.48
N ARG A 986 8.79 3.73 32.51
CA ARG A 986 9.46 2.61 33.18
C ARG A 986 8.70 1.31 32.96
N GLU A 987 9.45 0.24 32.78
CA GLU A 987 8.95 -1.10 32.47
C GLU A 987 9.04 -2.00 33.72
N TYR A 988 7.89 -2.53 34.15
CA TYR A 988 7.80 -3.46 35.28
C TYR A 988 6.96 -4.70 34.94
N HIS A 989 6.76 -4.94 33.65
CA HIS A 989 6.02 -6.10 33.15
C HIS A 989 6.84 -7.39 33.30
N THR A 990 6.15 -8.52 33.32
CA THR A 990 6.75 -9.87 33.28
C THR A 990 6.44 -10.53 31.94
N ASP A 991 6.86 -11.78 31.77
CA ASP A 991 6.44 -12.65 30.65
C ASP A 991 4.91 -12.87 30.57
N THR A 992 4.21 -12.67 31.68
CA THR A 992 2.78 -12.97 31.86
C THR A 992 1.92 -11.73 32.12
N THR A 993 2.48 -10.67 32.72
CA THR A 993 1.73 -9.50 33.17
C THR A 993 2.24 -8.21 32.52
N VAL A 994 1.33 -7.28 32.26
CA VAL A 994 1.65 -5.94 31.73
C VAL A 994 1.81 -4.96 32.90
N ARG A 995 2.83 -4.10 32.84
CA ARG A 995 3.02 -2.96 33.73
C ARG A 995 3.97 -1.92 33.13
N PHE A 996 3.45 -0.74 32.83
CA PHE A 996 4.22 0.44 32.42
C PHE A 996 3.88 1.62 33.31
N VAL A 997 4.89 2.36 33.79
CA VAL A 997 4.70 3.61 34.53
C VAL A 997 5.17 4.75 33.65
N VAL A 998 4.25 5.59 33.19
CA VAL A 998 4.51 6.63 32.19
C VAL A 998 4.55 8.01 32.84
N SER A 999 5.57 8.78 32.49
CA SER A 999 5.77 10.18 32.89
C SER A 999 5.53 11.10 31.68
N PHE A 1000 4.91 12.26 31.91
CA PHE A 1000 4.44 13.15 30.84
C PHE A 1000 5.36 14.35 30.64
N ALA A 1001 5.38 14.85 29.41
CA ALA A 1001 5.92 16.17 29.13
C ALA A 1001 5.09 17.26 29.83
N PRO A 1002 5.68 18.44 30.17
CA PRO A 1002 4.97 19.47 30.93
C PRO A 1002 3.63 19.88 30.30
N GLY A 1003 2.55 19.83 31.11
CA GLY A 1003 1.18 20.23 30.71
C GLY A 1003 0.39 19.18 29.91
N GLU A 1004 0.99 18.07 29.49
CA GLU A 1004 0.28 17.04 28.71
C GLU A 1004 -0.57 16.12 29.60
N PHE A 1005 -0.19 15.91 30.87
CA PHE A 1005 -0.99 15.12 31.81
C PHE A 1005 -2.35 15.78 32.07
N GLU A 1006 -2.35 17.06 32.44
CA GLU A 1006 -3.55 17.83 32.75
C GLU A 1006 -4.46 17.95 31.52
N ARG A 1007 -3.86 18.13 30.34
CA ARG A 1007 -4.59 18.13 29.06
C ARG A 1007 -5.33 16.81 28.84
N LEU A 1008 -4.64 15.68 28.99
CA LEU A 1008 -5.23 14.35 28.75
C LEU A 1008 -6.23 13.95 29.83
N GLN A 1009 -6.06 14.44 31.06
CA GLN A 1009 -7.00 14.22 32.14
C GLN A 1009 -8.31 15.02 31.94
N ALA A 1010 -8.21 16.22 31.34
CA ALA A 1010 -9.38 17.05 31.02
C ALA A 1010 -10.17 16.53 29.80
N GLU A 1011 -9.53 15.76 28.92
CA GLU A 1011 -10.16 15.13 27.76
C GLU A 1011 -10.88 13.83 28.16
N ASP A 1012 -12.16 13.70 27.84
CA ASP A 1012 -12.90 12.44 28.06
C ASP A 1012 -12.25 11.27 27.30
N GLY A 1013 -11.93 10.20 28.03
CA GLY A 1013 -11.16 9.06 27.51
C GLY A 1013 -9.76 9.41 26.98
N GLY A 1014 -9.21 10.59 27.31
CA GLY A 1014 -7.97 11.12 26.74
C GLY A 1014 -6.81 10.14 26.82
N PHE A 1015 -6.60 9.52 27.99
CA PHE A 1015 -5.57 8.51 28.18
C PHE A 1015 -5.81 7.25 27.34
N HIS A 1016 -7.00 6.66 27.36
CA HIS A 1016 -7.30 5.45 26.57
C HIS A 1016 -7.07 5.66 25.08
N ARG A 1017 -7.48 6.83 24.57
CA ARG A 1017 -7.32 7.19 23.16
C ARG A 1017 -5.85 7.37 22.77
N VAL A 1018 -5.09 8.17 23.53
CA VAL A 1018 -3.69 8.48 23.20
C VAL A 1018 -2.79 7.26 23.35
N PHE A 1019 -2.99 6.48 24.41
CA PHE A 1019 -2.23 5.26 24.67
C PHE A 1019 -2.80 4.03 23.95
N LYS A 1020 -3.81 4.20 23.09
CA LYS A 1020 -4.43 3.10 22.31
C LYS A 1020 -4.81 1.89 23.18
N LEU A 1021 -5.38 2.14 24.35
CA LEU A 1021 -5.78 1.12 25.32
C LEU A 1021 -7.18 0.56 25.06
N THR A 1022 -7.68 0.67 23.83
CA THR A 1022 -8.97 0.12 23.40
C THR A 1022 -8.83 -0.54 22.04
N SER A 1023 -9.41 -1.72 21.87
CA SER A 1023 -9.46 -2.46 20.61
C SER A 1023 -10.89 -2.91 20.29
N SER A 1024 -11.31 -2.76 19.04
CA SER A 1024 -12.63 -3.21 18.59
C SER A 1024 -12.61 -4.69 18.21
N MET A 1025 -13.61 -5.44 18.66
CA MET A 1025 -13.84 -6.85 18.35
C MET A 1025 -15.20 -7.02 17.69
N SER A 1026 -15.34 -7.94 16.73
CA SER A 1026 -16.59 -8.16 15.99
C SER A 1026 -16.86 -9.65 15.80
N THR A 1027 -18.01 -10.14 16.26
CA THR A 1027 -18.44 -11.54 16.12
C THR A 1027 -19.17 -11.82 14.80
N ASN A 1028 -19.15 -10.89 13.83
CA ASN A 1028 -19.91 -11.04 12.58
C ASN A 1028 -19.38 -12.14 11.63
N GLN A 1029 -18.20 -12.68 11.90
CA GLN A 1029 -17.47 -13.60 11.01
C GLN A 1029 -17.30 -15.00 11.63
N MET A 1030 -18.30 -15.55 12.31
CA MET A 1030 -18.22 -16.90 12.85
C MET A 1030 -18.64 -17.91 11.76
N HIS A 1031 -17.65 -18.46 11.07
CA HIS A 1031 -17.86 -19.51 10.06
C HIS A 1031 -17.23 -20.81 10.53
N CYS A 1032 -17.98 -21.91 10.42
CA CYS A 1032 -17.53 -23.26 10.77
C CYS A 1032 -18.06 -24.25 9.75
N PHE A 1033 -17.36 -25.36 9.59
CA PHE A 1033 -17.97 -26.55 8.99
C PHE A 1033 -18.93 -27.18 9.99
N ASP A 1034 -20.13 -27.55 9.56
CA ASP A 1034 -21.05 -28.33 10.40
C ASP A 1034 -20.64 -29.82 10.46
N GLN A 1035 -21.49 -30.65 11.07
CA GLN A 1035 -21.23 -32.09 11.20
C GLN A 1035 -21.07 -32.83 9.86
N ASN A 1036 -21.64 -32.26 8.78
CA ASN A 1036 -21.65 -32.83 7.43
C ASN A 1036 -20.53 -32.22 6.56
N ASN A 1037 -19.57 -31.52 7.15
CA ASN A 1037 -18.52 -30.79 6.45
C ASN A 1037 -19.04 -29.71 5.47
N CYS A 1038 -20.21 -29.13 5.74
CA CYS A 1038 -20.73 -27.99 4.98
C CYS A 1038 -20.37 -26.67 5.68
N LEU A 1039 -19.82 -25.71 4.92
CA LEU A 1039 -19.39 -24.43 5.47
C LEU A 1039 -20.58 -23.49 5.70
N ARG A 1040 -20.80 -23.07 6.95
CA ARG A 1040 -21.94 -22.22 7.34
C ARG A 1040 -21.51 -21.03 8.18
N ARG A 1041 -22.28 -19.95 8.12
CA ARG A 1041 -22.16 -18.77 8.99
C ARG A 1041 -23.11 -18.89 10.17
N PHE A 1042 -22.60 -18.63 11.36
CA PHE A 1042 -23.37 -18.57 12.60
C PHE A 1042 -23.44 -17.11 13.10
N PRO A 1043 -24.64 -16.53 13.25
CA PRO A 1043 -24.79 -15.14 13.71
C PRO A 1043 -24.32 -14.91 15.16
N THR A 1044 -24.59 -15.87 16.06
CA THR A 1044 -24.31 -15.77 17.49
C THR A 1044 -23.62 -17.01 18.03
N SER A 1045 -22.98 -16.89 19.21
CA SER A 1045 -22.45 -18.04 19.95
C SER A 1045 -23.54 -19.00 20.43
N ILE A 1046 -24.78 -18.52 20.56
CA ILE A 1046 -25.96 -19.34 20.86
C ILE A 1046 -26.31 -20.25 19.70
N ASP A 1047 -26.25 -19.77 18.46
CA ASP A 1047 -26.55 -20.58 17.28
C ASP A 1047 -25.58 -21.75 17.15
N ILE A 1048 -24.29 -21.52 17.47
CA ILE A 1048 -23.27 -22.58 17.54
C ILE A 1048 -23.66 -23.64 18.59
N MET A 1049 -24.10 -23.23 19.78
CA MET A 1049 -24.53 -24.18 20.81
C MET A 1049 -25.79 -24.95 20.43
N LYS A 1050 -26.76 -24.29 19.80
CA LYS A 1050 -28.02 -24.91 19.35
C LYS A 1050 -27.77 -25.98 18.29
N GLU A 1051 -26.77 -25.78 17.44
CA GLU A 1051 -26.37 -26.78 16.44
C GLU A 1051 -25.53 -27.92 17.06
N TYR A 1052 -24.60 -27.61 17.97
CA TYR A 1052 -23.73 -28.61 18.59
C TYR A 1052 -24.45 -29.54 19.60
N PHE A 1053 -25.42 -29.02 20.35
CA PHE A 1053 -26.05 -29.74 21.46
C PHE A 1053 -26.80 -31.03 21.04
N PRO A 1054 -27.65 -31.03 19.99
CA PRO A 1054 -28.34 -32.23 19.52
C PRO A 1054 -27.36 -33.34 19.12
N VAL A 1055 -26.29 -32.99 18.39
CA VAL A 1055 -25.23 -33.93 17.96
C VAL A 1055 -24.60 -34.62 19.16
N ARG A 1056 -24.27 -33.83 20.19
CA ARG A 1056 -23.66 -34.38 21.40
C ARG A 1056 -24.62 -35.30 22.16
N LEU A 1057 -25.90 -34.94 22.21
CA LEU A 1057 -26.94 -35.73 22.89
C LEU A 1057 -27.18 -37.06 22.18
N ASP A 1058 -27.20 -37.05 20.84
CA ASP A 1058 -27.29 -38.27 20.02
C ASP A 1058 -26.11 -39.21 20.27
N PHE A 1059 -24.88 -38.70 20.22
CA PHE A 1059 -23.68 -39.49 20.53
C PHE A 1059 -23.64 -40.03 21.96
N TYR A 1060 -24.36 -39.39 22.90
CA TYR A 1060 -24.51 -39.96 24.24
C TYR A 1060 -25.41 -41.22 24.23
N ALA A 1061 -26.47 -41.22 23.41
CA ALA A 1061 -27.30 -42.39 23.20
C ALA A 1061 -26.51 -43.52 22.52
N LYS A 1062 -25.82 -43.22 21.40
CA LYS A 1062 -24.93 -44.18 20.71
C LYS A 1062 -23.89 -44.78 21.65
N ARG A 1063 -23.25 -43.96 22.50
CA ARG A 1063 -22.31 -44.45 23.52
C ARG A 1063 -22.97 -45.40 24.52
N LYS A 1064 -24.15 -45.05 25.02
CA LYS A 1064 -24.86 -45.87 26.00
C LYS A 1064 -25.16 -47.25 25.39
N GLU A 1065 -25.66 -47.28 24.17
CA GLU A 1065 -25.96 -48.51 23.43
C GLU A 1065 -24.72 -49.37 23.20
N TYR A 1066 -23.64 -48.78 22.70
CA TYR A 1066 -22.36 -49.47 22.53
C TYR A 1066 -21.84 -50.08 23.84
N MET A 1067 -21.87 -49.32 24.93
CA MET A 1067 -21.45 -49.80 26.25
C MET A 1067 -22.35 -50.93 26.76
N MET A 1068 -23.66 -50.84 26.52
CA MET A 1068 -24.61 -51.91 26.87
C MET A 1068 -24.32 -53.19 26.07
N GLY A 1069 -24.07 -53.09 24.77
CA GLY A 1069 -23.68 -54.22 23.92
C GLY A 1069 -22.38 -54.88 24.41
N GLN A 1070 -21.35 -54.07 24.69
CA GLN A 1070 -20.08 -54.54 25.19
C GLN A 1070 -20.20 -55.28 26.53
N LEU A 1071 -20.93 -54.69 27.49
CA LEU A 1071 -21.14 -55.27 28.82
C LEU A 1071 -21.97 -56.55 28.75
N THR A 1072 -22.96 -56.60 27.86
CA THR A 1072 -23.78 -57.80 27.62
C THR A 1072 -22.91 -58.94 27.08
N ALA A 1073 -22.07 -58.67 26.07
CA ALA A 1073 -21.14 -59.66 25.52
C ALA A 1073 -20.11 -60.15 26.58
N GLN A 1074 -19.65 -59.27 27.47
CA GLN A 1074 -18.78 -59.66 28.57
C GLN A 1074 -19.49 -60.53 29.62
N ALA A 1075 -20.72 -60.15 30.00
CA ALA A 1075 -21.56 -60.92 30.92
C ALA A 1075 -21.84 -62.33 30.36
N ASP A 1076 -22.09 -62.43 29.07
CA ASP A 1076 -22.29 -63.69 28.35
C ASP A 1076 -21.06 -64.58 28.41
N ARG A 1077 -19.87 -64.02 28.13
CA ARG A 1077 -18.61 -64.76 28.25
C ARG A 1077 -18.37 -65.25 29.67
N LEU A 1078 -18.60 -64.41 30.68
CA LEU A 1078 -18.43 -64.79 32.10
C LEU A 1078 -19.45 -65.86 32.53
N THR A 1079 -20.69 -65.78 32.03
CA THR A 1079 -21.73 -66.78 32.26
C THR A 1079 -21.30 -68.15 31.71
N ASP A 1080 -20.78 -68.17 30.48
CA ASP A 1080 -20.31 -69.41 29.85
C ASP A 1080 -19.04 -69.94 30.55
N GLN A 1081 -18.14 -69.08 31.01
CA GLN A 1081 -16.98 -69.49 31.82
C GLN A 1081 -17.39 -70.08 33.16
N ALA A 1082 -18.33 -69.45 33.88
CA ALA A 1082 -18.84 -69.95 35.15
C ALA A 1082 -19.55 -71.31 34.95
N ARG A 1083 -20.39 -71.41 33.92
CA ARG A 1083 -21.05 -72.67 33.53
C ARG A 1083 -20.03 -73.77 33.23
N PHE A 1084 -18.99 -73.48 32.46
CA PHE A 1084 -17.94 -74.44 32.14
C PHE A 1084 -17.20 -74.93 33.39
N ILE A 1085 -16.87 -74.02 34.31
CA ILE A 1085 -16.18 -74.37 35.56
C ILE A 1085 -17.07 -75.26 36.43
N MET A 1086 -18.35 -74.90 36.60
CA MET A 1086 -19.32 -75.71 37.37
C MET A 1086 -19.50 -77.08 36.74
N GLU A 1087 -19.75 -77.16 35.43
CA GLU A 1087 -19.93 -78.43 34.73
C GLU A 1087 -18.66 -79.30 34.76
N LYS A 1088 -17.47 -78.70 34.80
CA LYS A 1088 -16.21 -79.42 35.02
C LYS A 1088 -16.09 -79.96 36.46
N CYS A 1089 -16.39 -79.12 37.46
CA CYS A 1089 -16.38 -79.51 38.87
C CYS A 1089 -17.36 -80.66 39.15
N ASP A 1090 -18.54 -80.61 38.53
CA ASP A 1090 -19.58 -81.64 38.62
C ASP A 1090 -19.29 -82.87 37.74
N ARG A 1091 -18.12 -82.92 37.09
CA ARG A 1091 -17.69 -83.96 36.14
C ARG A 1091 -18.67 -84.19 34.97
N THR A 1092 -19.52 -83.21 34.69
CA THR A 1092 -20.46 -83.21 33.57
C THR A 1092 -19.74 -82.94 32.25
N ILE A 1093 -18.65 -82.15 32.28
CA ILE A 1093 -17.68 -82.01 31.20
C ILE A 1093 -16.35 -82.60 31.65
N VAL A 1094 -15.84 -83.54 30.86
CA VAL A 1094 -14.50 -84.12 31.06
C VAL A 1094 -13.55 -83.55 30.01
N VAL A 1095 -12.50 -82.90 30.49
CA VAL A 1095 -11.52 -82.17 29.64
C VAL A 1095 -10.22 -82.96 29.47
N GLU A 1096 -9.91 -83.90 30.37
CA GLU A 1096 -8.70 -84.71 30.27
C GLU A 1096 -8.77 -85.70 29.09
N ASN A 1097 -7.63 -85.90 28.42
CA ASN A 1097 -7.43 -86.90 27.35
C ASN A 1097 -8.36 -86.79 26.11
N LYS A 1098 -9.05 -85.67 25.90
CA LYS A 1098 -9.82 -85.41 24.66
C LYS A 1098 -9.03 -84.57 23.65
N LYS A 1099 -9.19 -84.88 22.36
CA LYS A 1099 -8.68 -84.05 21.27
C LYS A 1099 -9.43 -82.72 21.23
N ARG A 1100 -8.72 -81.62 20.95
CA ARG A 1100 -9.29 -80.24 20.89
C ARG A 1100 -10.55 -80.13 20.01
N LYS A 1101 -10.56 -80.79 18.85
CA LYS A 1101 -11.73 -80.79 17.94
C LYS A 1101 -12.98 -81.39 18.62
N THR A 1102 -12.81 -82.56 19.25
CA THR A 1102 -13.89 -83.25 19.98
C THR A 1102 -14.42 -82.40 21.15
N MET A 1103 -13.53 -81.68 21.85
CA MET A 1103 -13.93 -80.75 22.91
C MET A 1103 -14.75 -79.57 22.35
N ILE A 1104 -14.32 -78.98 21.24
CA ILE A 1104 -15.06 -77.87 20.59
C ILE A 1104 -16.44 -78.36 20.12
N ASP A 1105 -16.52 -79.52 19.48
CA ASP A 1105 -17.79 -80.11 19.02
C ASP A 1105 -18.76 -80.38 20.19
N GLU A 1106 -18.23 -80.82 21.34
CA GLU A 1106 -19.00 -81.03 22.56
C GLU A 1106 -19.50 -79.72 23.18
N LEU A 1107 -18.66 -78.68 23.21
CA LEU A 1107 -19.05 -77.34 23.67
C LEU A 1107 -20.14 -76.73 22.76
N ILE A 1108 -20.01 -76.87 21.44
CA ILE A 1108 -21.03 -76.43 20.48
C ILE A 1108 -22.34 -77.19 20.71
N LYS A 1109 -22.31 -78.52 20.85
CA LYS A 1109 -23.50 -79.33 21.15
C LYS A 1109 -24.20 -78.93 22.45
N ARG A 1110 -23.44 -78.45 23.43
CA ARG A 1110 -23.97 -78.01 24.73
C ARG A 1110 -24.43 -76.54 24.74
N GLY A 1111 -24.38 -75.88 23.59
CA GLY A 1111 -24.84 -74.50 23.43
C GLY A 1111 -23.94 -73.46 24.09
N TYR A 1112 -22.63 -73.73 24.22
CA TYR A 1112 -21.68 -72.68 24.60
C TYR A 1112 -21.54 -71.69 23.44
N ARG A 1113 -21.59 -70.39 23.73
CA ARG A 1113 -21.49 -69.37 22.70
C ARG A 1113 -20.03 -69.27 22.22
N PRO A 1114 -19.77 -69.19 20.90
CA PRO A 1114 -18.45 -68.87 20.38
C PRO A 1114 -18.10 -67.43 20.79
N ASP A 1115 -17.00 -67.26 21.54
CA ASP A 1115 -16.49 -65.99 22.10
C ASP A 1115 -17.41 -64.77 21.90
N PRO A 1116 -18.42 -64.58 22.79
CA PRO A 1116 -19.46 -63.56 22.62
C PRO A 1116 -18.93 -62.15 22.39
N VAL A 1117 -17.75 -61.85 22.95
CA VAL A 1117 -17.09 -60.55 22.79
C VAL A 1117 -16.56 -60.36 21.37
N LYS A 1118 -15.93 -61.39 20.78
CA LYS A 1118 -15.47 -61.32 19.39
C LYS A 1118 -16.63 -61.31 18.41
N GLU A 1119 -17.69 -62.04 18.70
CA GLU A 1119 -18.88 -62.03 17.84
C GLU A 1119 -19.55 -60.67 17.85
N TRP A 1120 -19.72 -60.07 19.03
CA TRP A 1120 -20.21 -58.70 19.14
C TRP A 1120 -19.29 -57.69 18.44
N GLN A 1121 -17.95 -57.81 18.58
CA GLN A 1121 -17.01 -56.96 17.86
C GLN A 1121 -17.12 -57.12 16.33
N ARG A 1122 -17.31 -58.35 15.84
CA ARG A 1122 -17.52 -58.59 14.40
C ARG A 1122 -18.84 -58.00 13.94
N ARG A 1123 -19.92 -58.17 14.72
CA ARG A 1123 -21.22 -57.58 14.42
C ARG A 1123 -21.14 -56.07 14.33
N ILE A 1124 -20.50 -55.40 15.27
CA ILE A 1124 -20.27 -53.96 15.19
C ILE A 1124 -19.44 -53.59 13.95
N GLN A 1125 -18.42 -54.37 13.59
CA GLN A 1125 -17.65 -54.11 12.37
C GLN A 1125 -18.44 -54.34 11.06
N MET A 1126 -19.39 -55.27 11.06
CA MET A 1126 -20.27 -55.54 9.92
C MET A 1126 -21.43 -54.55 9.87
N GLU A 1127 -22.01 -54.18 11.01
CA GLU A 1127 -23.01 -53.12 11.16
C GLU A 1127 -22.38 -51.75 10.80
N ASP A 1128 -21.10 -51.49 11.11
CA ASP A 1128 -20.38 -50.29 10.62
C ASP A 1128 -20.18 -50.30 9.07
N GLU A 1129 -20.11 -51.48 8.44
CA GLU A 1129 -20.00 -51.65 6.99
C GLU A 1129 -21.40 -51.61 6.31
N GLU A 1130 -22.44 -52.13 6.96
CA GLU A 1130 -23.84 -52.17 6.47
C GLU A 1130 -24.60 -50.86 6.78
N GLU A 1131 -24.41 -50.19 7.92
CA GLU A 1131 -24.99 -48.85 8.22
C GLU A 1131 -24.41 -47.78 7.29
N ALA A 1132 -23.17 -47.95 6.82
CA ALA A 1132 -22.61 -47.09 5.77
C ALA A 1132 -23.37 -47.24 4.43
N ASP A 1133 -23.96 -48.41 4.18
CA ASP A 1133 -24.77 -48.71 3.00
C ASP A 1133 -26.28 -48.41 3.24
N GLU A 1134 -26.80 -48.54 4.48
CA GLU A 1134 -28.21 -48.28 4.85
C GLU A 1134 -28.49 -46.79 5.15
N GLU A 1135 -27.55 -46.01 5.70
CA GLU A 1135 -27.68 -44.54 5.79
C GLU A 1135 -27.78 -43.90 4.39
N GLU A 1136 -27.25 -44.56 3.33
CA GLU A 1136 -27.45 -44.16 1.93
C GLU A 1136 -28.88 -44.47 1.42
N GLU A 1137 -29.55 -45.49 1.95
CA GLU A 1137 -30.92 -45.87 1.56
C GLU A 1137 -32.01 -45.10 2.34
N GLU A 1138 -31.85 -44.83 3.63
CA GLU A 1138 -32.84 -44.07 4.42
C GLU A 1138 -32.87 -42.57 4.05
N GLU A 1139 -31.72 -41.96 3.68
CA GLU A 1139 -31.72 -40.58 3.13
C GLU A 1139 -32.43 -40.51 1.76
N ALA A 1140 -32.47 -41.60 0.99
CA ALA A 1140 -33.20 -41.67 -0.28
C ALA A 1140 -34.73 -41.69 -0.07
N GLU A 1141 -35.22 -42.31 1.00
CA GLU A 1141 -36.65 -42.37 1.33
C GLU A 1141 -37.19 -41.06 1.95
N GLU A 1142 -36.41 -40.35 2.76
CA GLU A 1142 -36.80 -39.02 3.28
C GLU A 1142 -36.85 -37.94 2.18
N VAL A 1143 -36.00 -38.04 1.15
CA VAL A 1143 -36.02 -37.13 -0.02
C VAL A 1143 -37.24 -37.39 -0.90
N ALA A 1144 -37.68 -38.65 -1.03
CA ALA A 1144 -38.88 -39.02 -1.79
C ALA A 1144 -40.16 -38.42 -1.17
N THR A 1145 -40.28 -38.44 0.16
CA THR A 1145 -41.44 -37.90 0.90
C THR A 1145 -41.44 -36.36 0.98
N SER A 1146 -40.26 -35.72 1.03
CA SER A 1146 -40.10 -34.25 0.94
C SER A 1146 -40.47 -33.68 -0.44
N SER A 1147 -40.21 -34.43 -1.51
CA SER A 1147 -40.50 -34.04 -2.90
C SER A 1147 -41.99 -33.97 -3.21
N THR A 1148 -42.81 -34.79 -2.55
CA THR A 1148 -44.27 -34.83 -2.73
C THR A 1148 -44.93 -33.60 -2.08
N VAL A 1149 -44.46 -33.20 -0.90
CA VAL A 1149 -44.97 -32.00 -0.18
C VAL A 1149 -44.55 -30.69 -0.87
N LYS A 1150 -43.38 -30.65 -1.52
CA LYS A 1150 -42.94 -29.49 -2.32
C LYS A 1150 -43.69 -29.36 -3.66
N LYS A 1151 -44.12 -30.45 -4.29
CA LYS A 1151 -44.96 -30.42 -5.51
C LYS A 1151 -46.34 -29.82 -5.24
N GLU A 1152 -46.96 -30.12 -4.10
CA GLU A 1152 -48.27 -29.54 -3.73
C GLU A 1152 -48.18 -28.05 -3.37
N LYS A 1153 -47.12 -27.63 -2.65
CA LYS A 1153 -46.89 -26.20 -2.36
C LYS A 1153 -46.55 -25.38 -3.61
N SER A 1154 -45.80 -25.95 -4.55
CA SER A 1154 -45.48 -25.33 -5.85
C SER A 1154 -46.73 -25.09 -6.71
N GLN A 1155 -47.67 -26.05 -6.75
CA GLN A 1155 -48.93 -25.88 -7.49
C GLN A 1155 -49.87 -24.85 -6.82
N LEU A 1156 -49.84 -24.72 -5.49
CA LEU A 1156 -50.64 -23.72 -4.77
C LEU A 1156 -50.10 -22.29 -4.97
N ILE A 1157 -48.77 -22.12 -5.04
CA ILE A 1157 -48.12 -20.82 -5.30
C ILE A 1157 -48.30 -20.39 -6.77
N ARG A 1158 -48.26 -21.33 -7.71
CA ARG A 1158 -48.49 -21.05 -9.14
C ARG A 1158 -49.94 -20.60 -9.43
N ARG A 1159 -50.92 -21.01 -8.61
CA ARG A 1159 -52.30 -20.49 -8.68
C ARG A 1159 -52.48 -19.10 -8.06
N ARG A 1160 -51.60 -18.66 -7.16
CA ARG A 1160 -51.64 -17.30 -6.58
C ARG A 1160 -50.94 -16.25 -7.44
N HIS A 1161 -49.91 -16.61 -8.22
CA HIS A 1161 -49.21 -15.70 -9.13
C HIS A 1161 -49.89 -15.47 -10.49
N LEU A 1162 -51.05 -16.07 -10.74
CA LEU A 1162 -51.90 -15.78 -11.91
C LEU A 1162 -53.07 -14.84 -11.57
N LYS A 1163 -53.11 -14.26 -10.36
CA LYS A 1163 -54.12 -13.29 -9.90
C LYS A 1163 -53.54 -12.10 -9.11
N SER A 1164 -52.28 -11.75 -9.36
CA SER A 1164 -51.65 -10.45 -9.02
C SER A 1164 -50.73 -10.08 -10.16
#